data_AF-A0A9X0D303-F1
#
_entry.id   AF-A0A9X0D303-F1
#
_cell.length_a   1.000
_cell.length_b   1.000
_cell.length_c   1.000
_cell.angle_alpha   90.00
_cell.angle_beta   90.00
_cell.angle_gamma   90.00
#
_symmetry.space_group_name_H-M   'P 1'
#
loop_
_entity.id
_entity.type
_entity.pdbx_description
1 polymer ?
#
loop_
_entity_poly.entity_id
_entity_poly.type
_entity_poly.pdbx_seq_one_letter_code
_entity_poly.pdbx_strand_id
1 'polypeptide(L)'
;MIEDSGQGMKVLLMDKETTGVVSMVYTQSEVLQKEVYLFERVDTSGRETMKHLKAICFLRPTRENVEHLCSELKNPKYGVYYLYFSNFIGKPSIRAIAEADDHEVVREVQEFYSDFYAVSPHVFSLNLPNCLRGGTWDGDALDRSCQGIVAVLLALKKCPVIRYQNSSEMAKRLAENIRHKINDEATLFDFRRTDVPPLLLILDRRDDPVTPLLNQWTYQAMVHELIGCRNNRVDLSRCPGITKELQEVVLSAEHDEFYQRNMYLNFGEIGQNIKTLMTDFQQNVKSNQRLESIADMKAFVENYPQFKKMSGTVSKHVTIVGELSRLVTEKSLLDVSEVEQDLACQNDHSSALQNIRRQLANENVSELDMIRMVSLYALRYEKHSSNDVGGLLNLLSRRGVSEHYKKLITALIQYGGRNVRSSDLFGQNKTPLSLTRRFFKGLKGVENIYTQHTPLLSETLDSLVKGKLKETHFSYVGSSVLRDRPQEIIVFMVGGATYEEAIAVYNLNKSLPGVKIVLGGTTIHNCKSFLEEVIHSTGQGAASRARASSVCREAVKKHSDHDQFFCGEEQYILLYPDQKAVVKVPGSDENFTVAKYKQELAKAYSKVDLFICKEADLKKERETDDMPDQREEKPCKDNLVDIPSDDDSMFDYSVFASPEPFTDDFQISPPASRSTSSQHGRVTCTITQQENLAAKDGQKQNVLLAMTISLLMKLQCMQIYVQKMPTNFHFWG
;
A
#
# COMPACT_ATOMS: atom_id res chain seq x y z
N MET A 1 24.14 18.35 6.40
CA MET A 1 22.85 19.05 6.48
C MET A 1 22.92 20.25 7.42
N ILE A 2 22.39 20.19 8.67
CA ILE A 2 22.12 21.42 9.45
C ILE A 2 23.41 22.17 9.86
N GLU A 3 24.45 21.46 10.26
CA GLU A 3 25.71 22.08 10.72
C GLU A 3 26.52 22.63 9.53
N ASP A 4 26.54 21.93 8.40
CA ASP A 4 27.21 22.33 7.16
C ASP A 4 26.61 23.62 6.57
N SER A 5 25.31 23.87 6.80
CA SER A 5 24.65 25.14 6.43
C SER A 5 25.14 26.36 7.23
N GLY A 6 25.99 26.16 8.25
CA GLY A 6 26.54 27.19 9.14
C GLY A 6 25.52 27.78 10.12
N GLN A 7 25.91 28.84 10.83
CA GLN A 7 25.04 29.54 11.80
C GLN A 7 23.93 30.37 11.13
N GLY A 8 22.90 30.73 11.90
CA GLY A 8 21.78 31.58 11.50
C GLY A 8 20.46 30.85 11.32
N MET A 9 19.37 31.61 11.18
CA MET A 9 18.01 31.09 11.13
C MET A 9 17.75 30.24 9.86
N LYS A 10 17.24 29.02 10.06
CA LYS A 10 16.96 28.05 8.99
C LYS A 10 15.49 27.61 8.94
N VAL A 11 15.08 27.18 7.74
CA VAL A 11 13.88 26.39 7.48
C VAL A 11 14.29 25.02 6.94
N LEU A 12 13.67 23.96 7.45
CA LEU A 12 13.82 22.59 6.93
C LEU A 12 12.66 22.29 5.99
N LEU A 13 12.94 22.21 4.70
CA LEU A 13 11.97 21.97 3.63
C LEU A 13 12.02 20.50 3.20
N MET A 14 10.93 19.76 3.38
CA MET A 14 10.89 18.31 3.17
C MET A 14 9.76 17.89 2.24
N ASP A 15 9.73 16.61 1.86
CA ASP A 15 8.54 15.98 1.28
C ASP A 15 7.83 15.12 2.36
N LYS A 16 6.75 14.46 1.95
CA LYS A 16 5.94 13.60 2.84
C LYS A 16 6.74 12.46 3.49
N GLU A 17 7.60 11.80 2.72
CA GLU A 17 8.36 10.63 3.13
C GLU A 17 9.59 11.06 3.94
N THR A 18 10.34 12.09 3.49
CA THR A 18 11.50 12.59 4.25
C THR A 18 11.12 13.27 5.57
N THR A 19 9.98 13.97 5.64
CA THR A 19 9.39 14.41 6.92
C THR A 19 9.18 13.22 7.85
N GLY A 20 8.66 12.12 7.31
CA GLY A 20 8.48 10.87 8.03
C GLY A 20 9.80 10.29 8.55
N VAL A 21 10.82 10.18 7.71
CA VAL A 21 12.15 9.66 8.08
C VAL A 21 12.79 10.49 9.20
N VAL A 22 12.81 11.82 9.08
CA VAL A 22 13.37 12.71 10.11
C VAL A 22 12.61 12.58 11.44
N SER A 23 11.27 12.48 11.38
CA SER A 23 10.41 12.37 12.58
C SER A 23 10.57 11.06 13.38
N MET A 24 11.33 10.08 12.87
CA MET A 24 11.66 8.85 13.61
C MET A 24 12.82 9.03 14.59
N VAL A 25 13.74 9.96 14.28
CA VAL A 25 15.09 10.04 14.89
C VAL A 25 15.32 11.36 15.64
N TYR A 26 14.54 12.41 15.34
CA TYR A 26 14.71 13.72 15.97
C TYR A 26 13.38 14.32 16.45
N THR A 27 13.39 14.89 17.66
CA THR A 27 12.34 15.80 18.12
C THR A 27 12.47 17.17 17.46
N GLN A 28 11.36 17.92 17.44
CA GLN A 28 11.37 19.33 17.05
C GLN A 28 12.30 20.16 17.96
N SER A 29 12.43 19.80 19.24
CA SER A 29 13.28 20.51 20.21
C SER A 29 14.76 20.39 19.91
N GLU A 30 15.25 19.21 19.51
CA GLU A 30 16.66 19.00 19.14
C GLU A 30 17.01 19.72 17.83
N VAL A 31 16.09 19.73 16.87
CA VAL A 31 16.28 20.42 15.58
C VAL A 31 16.20 21.96 15.76
N LEU A 32 15.34 22.45 16.64
CA LEU A 32 15.26 23.86 17.03
C LEU A 32 16.54 24.36 17.71
N GLN A 33 17.20 23.53 18.53
CA GLN A 33 18.51 23.82 19.13
C GLN A 33 19.64 23.97 18.07
N LYS A 34 19.40 23.59 16.82
CA LYS A 34 20.33 23.76 15.67
C LYS A 34 19.91 24.91 14.73
N GLU A 35 19.13 25.87 15.26
CA GLU A 35 18.65 27.10 14.60
C GLU A 35 17.63 26.88 13.46
N VAL A 36 16.99 25.71 13.42
CA VAL A 36 15.89 25.42 12.48
C VAL A 36 14.57 25.81 13.15
N TYR A 37 14.00 26.94 12.75
CA TYR A 37 12.81 27.52 13.38
C TYR A 37 11.50 27.13 12.67
N LEU A 38 11.58 26.76 11.39
CA LEU A 38 10.43 26.39 10.57
C LEU A 38 10.63 25.01 9.94
N PHE A 39 9.52 24.27 9.85
CA PHE A 39 9.43 22.96 9.21
C PHE A 39 8.34 23.07 8.14
N GLU A 40 8.74 22.92 6.88
CA GLU A 40 7.87 23.17 5.73
C GLU A 40 7.86 21.99 4.77
N ARG A 41 6.82 21.89 3.96
CA ARG A 41 6.75 20.90 2.88
C ARG A 41 6.89 21.54 1.50
N VAL A 42 7.68 20.93 0.63
CA VAL A 42 7.99 21.45 -0.72
C VAL A 42 6.71 21.61 -1.55
N ASP A 43 5.78 20.67 -1.43
CA ASP A 43 4.46 20.66 -2.07
C ASP A 43 3.40 21.58 -1.41
N THR A 44 3.74 22.25 -0.29
CA THR A 44 2.86 23.28 0.29
C THR A 44 2.87 24.53 -0.58
N SER A 45 1.78 24.75 -1.32
CA SER A 45 1.46 26.03 -1.96
C SER A 45 1.28 27.15 -0.93
N GLY A 46 1.55 28.40 -1.32
CA GLY A 46 1.26 29.58 -0.48
C GLY A 46 2.24 29.89 0.66
N ARG A 47 3.27 29.05 0.91
CA ARG A 47 4.36 29.37 1.88
C ARG A 47 4.89 30.80 1.70
N GLU A 48 5.13 31.50 2.80
CA GLU A 48 5.57 32.92 2.81
C GLU A 48 7.03 33.11 2.35
N THR A 49 7.34 34.31 1.83
CA THR A 49 8.68 34.69 1.37
C THR A 49 9.50 35.26 2.53
N MET A 50 10.53 34.53 2.96
CA MET A 50 11.38 34.85 4.10
C MET A 50 12.86 34.83 3.70
N LYS A 51 13.28 35.86 2.96
CA LYS A 51 14.63 35.99 2.39
C LYS A 51 15.80 36.04 3.39
N HIS A 52 15.52 36.24 4.67
CA HIS A 52 16.51 36.18 5.75
C HIS A 52 16.82 34.74 6.23
N LEU A 53 16.07 33.73 5.77
CA LEU A 53 16.26 32.33 6.14
C LEU A 53 17.15 31.56 5.15
N LYS A 54 17.89 30.59 5.68
CA LYS A 54 18.53 29.51 4.91
C LYS A 54 17.56 28.34 4.77
N ALA A 55 17.35 27.84 3.56
CA ALA A 55 16.60 26.63 3.31
C ALA A 55 17.51 25.41 3.28
N ILE A 56 17.17 24.41 4.09
CA ILE A 56 17.74 23.07 4.03
C ILE A 56 16.67 22.19 3.39
N CYS A 57 16.86 21.81 2.13
CA CYS A 57 15.95 20.91 1.44
C CYS A 57 16.42 19.47 1.68
N PHE A 58 15.58 18.62 2.26
CA PHE A 58 15.83 17.18 2.36
C PHE A 58 14.69 16.41 1.69
N LEU A 59 14.93 15.89 0.48
CA LEU A 59 13.89 15.39 -0.43
C LEU A 59 14.26 14.02 -1.01
N ARG A 60 13.27 13.17 -1.30
CA ARG A 60 13.46 12.03 -2.21
C ARG A 60 13.69 12.54 -3.64
N PRO A 61 14.55 11.92 -4.45
CA PRO A 61 14.77 12.32 -5.85
C PRO A 61 13.65 11.81 -6.79
N THR A 62 12.39 12.07 -6.45
CA THR A 62 11.23 11.76 -7.31
C THR A 62 10.99 12.87 -8.34
N ARG A 63 10.31 12.55 -9.45
CA ARG A 63 9.98 13.54 -10.48
C ARG A 63 9.14 14.70 -9.91
N GLU A 64 8.12 14.37 -9.10
CA GLU A 64 7.25 15.34 -8.42
C GLU A 64 8.04 16.29 -7.50
N ASN A 65 8.97 15.76 -6.69
CA ASN A 65 9.81 16.59 -5.82
C ASN A 65 10.76 17.50 -6.61
N VAL A 66 11.31 17.02 -7.74
CA VAL A 66 12.16 17.83 -8.63
C VAL A 66 11.33 18.93 -9.31
N GLU A 67 10.11 18.61 -9.79
CA GLU A 67 9.18 19.60 -10.35
C GLU A 67 8.81 20.69 -9.32
N HIS A 68 8.51 20.31 -8.08
CA HIS A 68 8.26 21.25 -6.98
C HIS A 68 9.49 22.09 -6.62
N LEU A 69 10.70 21.50 -6.62
CA LEU A 69 11.95 22.21 -6.33
C LEU A 69 12.33 23.19 -7.45
N CYS A 70 12.16 22.82 -8.72
CA CYS A 70 12.34 23.74 -9.85
C CYS A 70 11.32 24.90 -9.80
N SER A 71 10.10 24.64 -9.33
CA SER A 71 9.09 25.70 -9.12
C SER A 71 9.45 26.64 -7.97
N GLU A 72 10.05 26.11 -6.90
CA GLU A 72 10.57 26.88 -5.78
C GLU A 72 11.76 27.75 -6.20
N LEU A 73 12.76 27.20 -6.92
CA LEU A 73 13.98 27.94 -7.29
C LEU A 73 13.74 29.05 -8.33
N LYS A 74 12.71 28.90 -9.19
CA LYS A 74 12.28 29.96 -10.12
C LYS A 74 11.63 31.17 -9.42
N ASN A 75 11.07 30.98 -8.22
CA ASN A 75 10.50 32.05 -7.40
C ASN A 75 10.93 31.85 -5.93
N PRO A 76 12.24 31.99 -5.63
CA PRO A 76 12.80 31.49 -4.39
C PRO A 76 12.27 32.28 -3.20
N LYS A 77 11.72 31.57 -2.21
CA LYS A 77 11.11 32.15 -1.01
C LYS A 77 12.14 32.50 0.05
N TYR A 78 13.22 31.74 0.10
CA TYR A 78 14.30 31.88 1.07
C TYR A 78 15.53 32.53 0.42
N GLY A 79 16.56 32.87 1.21
CA GLY A 79 17.74 33.59 0.74
C GLY A 79 18.83 32.71 0.14
N VAL A 80 18.95 31.47 0.62
CA VAL A 80 19.98 30.50 0.27
C VAL A 80 19.41 29.08 0.38
N TYR A 81 19.78 28.17 -0.51
CA TYR A 81 19.31 26.78 -0.52
C TYR A 81 20.48 25.78 -0.45
N TYR A 82 20.33 24.77 0.41
CA TYR A 82 21.21 23.59 0.52
C TYR A 82 20.37 22.36 0.18
N LEU A 83 20.75 21.62 -0.86
CA LEU A 83 19.94 20.53 -1.42
C LEU A 83 20.50 19.16 -1.04
N TYR A 84 19.75 18.39 -0.27
CA TYR A 84 20.10 17.02 0.15
C TYR A 84 19.07 16.03 -0.39
N PHE A 85 19.51 15.06 -1.20
CA PHE A 85 18.63 14.02 -1.73
C PHE A 85 18.76 12.71 -0.93
N SER A 86 17.63 12.08 -0.57
CA SER A 86 17.63 10.85 0.25
C SER A 86 18.27 9.63 -0.43
N ASN A 87 18.45 9.70 -1.75
CA ASN A 87 18.90 8.61 -2.62
C ASN A 87 19.57 9.21 -3.87
N PHE A 88 20.03 8.36 -4.81
CA PHE A 88 20.66 8.80 -6.06
C PHE A 88 19.81 9.77 -6.87
N ILE A 89 20.39 10.87 -7.36
CA ILE A 89 19.73 11.80 -8.27
C ILE A 89 20.34 11.76 -9.68
N GLY A 90 19.48 11.56 -10.68
CA GLY A 90 19.90 11.47 -12.08
C GLY A 90 20.44 12.81 -12.62
N LYS A 91 21.47 12.74 -13.48
CA LYS A 91 22.03 13.91 -14.19
C LYS A 91 20.99 14.77 -14.92
N PRO A 92 19.89 14.24 -15.52
CA PRO A 92 18.82 15.06 -16.08
C PRO A 92 18.10 15.92 -15.02
N SER A 93 17.83 15.37 -13.84
CA SER A 93 17.20 16.10 -12.72
C SER A 93 18.13 17.19 -12.16
N ILE A 94 19.43 16.91 -12.03
CA ILE A 94 20.44 17.92 -11.68
C ILE A 94 20.47 19.05 -12.70
N ARG A 95 20.38 18.74 -14.01
CA ARG A 95 20.30 19.78 -15.05
C ARG A 95 19.01 20.61 -14.93
N ALA A 96 17.86 19.98 -14.75
CA ALA A 96 16.58 20.69 -14.61
C ALA A 96 16.52 21.60 -13.36
N ILE A 97 17.23 21.23 -12.29
CA ILE A 97 17.45 22.09 -11.11
C ILE A 97 18.39 23.25 -11.47
N ALA A 98 19.50 22.96 -12.15
CA ALA A 98 20.42 23.95 -12.75
C ALA A 98 19.70 25.02 -13.59
N GLU A 99 18.86 24.59 -14.52
CA GLU A 99 18.02 25.41 -15.43
C GLU A 99 16.81 26.06 -14.74
N ALA A 100 16.72 25.98 -13.41
CA ALA A 100 15.66 26.59 -12.60
C ALA A 100 16.19 27.53 -11.50
N ASP A 101 17.49 27.57 -11.24
CA ASP A 101 18.11 28.50 -10.29
C ASP A 101 18.61 29.78 -10.98
N ASP A 102 17.69 30.48 -11.65
CA ASP A 102 17.92 31.78 -12.30
C ASP A 102 18.42 32.88 -11.32
N HIS A 103 18.44 32.59 -10.02
CA HIS A 103 18.79 33.49 -8.92
C HIS A 103 20.11 33.13 -8.21
N GLU A 104 20.80 32.06 -8.62
CA GLU A 104 22.05 31.55 -8.01
C GLU A 104 21.95 31.36 -6.47
N VAL A 105 20.80 30.88 -5.98
CA VAL A 105 20.56 30.71 -4.53
C VAL A 105 20.98 29.35 -3.99
N VAL A 106 21.19 28.34 -4.84
CA VAL A 106 21.71 27.01 -4.44
C VAL A 106 23.21 27.12 -4.13
N ARG A 107 23.61 26.69 -2.92
CA ARG A 107 25.03 26.68 -2.50
C ARG A 107 25.65 25.29 -2.47
N GLU A 108 24.83 24.26 -2.31
CA GLU A 108 25.28 22.89 -2.16
C GLU A 108 24.24 21.91 -2.70
N VAL A 109 24.72 20.83 -3.33
CA VAL A 109 23.91 19.66 -3.69
C VAL A 109 24.65 18.40 -3.25
N GLN A 110 24.03 17.58 -2.40
CA GLN A 110 24.58 16.31 -1.90
C GLN A 110 23.55 15.18 -1.95
N GLU A 111 24.04 13.95 -2.03
CA GLU A 111 23.25 12.74 -1.75
C GLU A 111 23.49 12.31 -0.29
N PHE A 112 22.41 12.16 0.47
CA PHE A 112 22.43 11.73 1.87
C PHE A 112 21.52 10.52 2.03
N TYR A 113 22.12 9.31 1.98
CA TYR A 113 21.44 8.01 1.80
C TYR A 113 20.57 7.56 3.00
N SER A 114 19.52 8.31 3.31
CA SER A 114 18.59 8.09 4.43
C SER A 114 17.18 7.92 3.89
N ASP A 115 16.97 6.88 3.08
CA ASP A 115 15.73 6.62 2.33
C ASP A 115 14.81 5.56 2.98
N PHE A 116 14.90 5.42 4.30
CA PHE A 116 14.27 4.38 5.11
C PHE A 116 13.92 4.92 6.51
N TYR A 117 12.92 4.31 7.15
CA TYR A 117 12.47 4.65 8.50
C TYR A 117 13.23 3.79 9.51
N ALA A 118 14.11 4.39 10.32
CA ALA A 118 14.77 3.71 11.43
C ALA A 118 13.77 3.55 12.58
N VAL A 119 13.36 2.30 12.89
CA VAL A 119 12.34 1.99 13.92
C VAL A 119 13.00 1.58 15.23
N SER A 120 14.17 0.94 15.16
CA SER A 120 15.06 0.69 16.30
C SER A 120 16.49 0.47 15.80
N PRO A 121 17.51 0.38 16.68
CA PRO A 121 18.89 0.06 16.29
C PRO A 121 19.10 -1.29 15.58
N HIS A 122 18.05 -2.11 15.46
CA HIS A 122 18.03 -3.39 14.74
C HIS A 122 16.79 -3.57 13.83
N VAL A 123 15.98 -2.52 13.59
CA VAL A 123 14.78 -2.58 12.74
C VAL A 123 14.65 -1.34 11.85
N PHE A 124 14.41 -1.54 10.55
CA PHE A 124 13.97 -0.49 9.64
C PHE A 124 12.70 -0.87 8.86
N SER A 125 12.01 0.13 8.33
CA SER A 125 10.86 -0.01 7.42
C SER A 125 11.08 0.85 6.18
N LEU A 126 10.56 0.43 5.02
CA LEU A 126 10.48 1.30 3.84
C LEU A 126 9.10 1.99 3.71
N ASN A 127 8.14 1.65 4.57
CA ASN A 127 6.75 2.12 4.59
C ASN A 127 6.01 1.94 3.25
N LEU A 128 6.20 0.77 2.63
CA LEU A 128 5.60 0.32 1.37
C LEU A 128 4.54 -0.78 1.61
N PRO A 129 3.36 -0.46 2.16
CA PRO A 129 2.25 -1.41 2.20
C PRO A 129 1.64 -1.58 0.80
N ASN A 130 1.06 -2.75 0.54
CA ASN A 130 0.52 -3.17 -0.76
C ASN A 130 1.61 -3.28 -1.85
N CYS A 131 2.77 -3.84 -1.52
CA CYS A 131 3.92 -3.92 -2.45
C CYS A 131 3.76 -4.95 -3.58
N LEU A 132 2.66 -5.71 -3.59
CA LEU A 132 2.42 -6.85 -4.48
C LEU A 132 1.09 -6.73 -5.25
N ARG A 133 1.09 -7.03 -6.55
CA ARG A 133 -0.12 -7.24 -7.36
C ARG A 133 -0.07 -8.58 -8.08
N GLY A 134 -1.19 -9.31 -8.08
CA GLY A 134 -1.30 -10.64 -8.72
C GLY A 134 -0.35 -11.70 -8.15
N GLY A 135 0.14 -11.55 -6.91
CA GLY A 135 1.18 -12.40 -6.34
C GLY A 135 2.60 -12.15 -6.86
N THR A 136 2.81 -11.01 -7.53
CA THR A 136 4.11 -10.52 -8.03
C THR A 136 4.37 -9.10 -7.51
N TRP A 137 5.58 -8.58 -7.68
CA TRP A 137 5.90 -7.19 -7.36
C TRP A 137 4.99 -6.19 -8.12
N ASP A 138 4.55 -5.16 -7.41
CA ASP A 138 4.27 -3.87 -8.07
C ASP A 138 5.59 -3.26 -8.56
N GLY A 139 5.59 -2.69 -9.77
CA GLY A 139 6.82 -2.18 -10.41
C GLY A 139 7.45 -1.02 -9.63
N ASP A 140 6.65 -0.04 -9.24
CA ASP A 140 7.11 1.11 -8.45
C ASP A 140 7.63 0.64 -7.07
N ALA A 141 6.98 -0.37 -6.49
CA ALA A 141 7.38 -0.96 -5.20
C ALA A 141 8.69 -1.76 -5.26
N LEU A 142 8.99 -2.45 -6.36
CA LEU A 142 10.28 -3.15 -6.54
C LEU A 142 11.44 -2.16 -6.58
N ASP A 143 11.34 -1.13 -7.43
CA ASP A 143 12.40 -0.14 -7.58
C ASP A 143 12.56 0.69 -6.30
N ARG A 144 11.46 1.09 -5.66
CA ARG A 144 11.48 1.76 -4.35
C ARG A 144 12.06 0.88 -3.24
N SER A 145 11.88 -0.44 -3.30
CA SER A 145 12.51 -1.40 -2.38
C SER A 145 14.01 -1.52 -2.60
N CYS A 146 14.44 -1.60 -3.87
CA CYS A 146 15.86 -1.60 -4.24
C CYS A 146 16.55 -0.30 -3.77
N GLN A 147 15.95 0.86 -4.09
CA GLN A 147 16.37 2.19 -3.61
C GLN A 147 16.56 2.22 -2.08
N GLY A 148 15.55 1.76 -1.33
CA GLY A 148 15.57 1.80 0.13
C GLY A 148 16.64 0.90 0.75
N ILE A 149 16.82 -0.33 0.23
CA ILE A 149 17.85 -1.24 0.73
C ILE A 149 19.25 -0.76 0.37
N VAL A 150 19.46 -0.24 -0.85
CA VAL A 150 20.74 0.36 -1.24
C VAL A 150 21.09 1.55 -0.34
N ALA A 151 20.11 2.40 0.01
CA ALA A 151 20.35 3.48 0.97
C ALA A 151 20.75 2.95 2.37
N VAL A 152 20.10 1.89 2.89
CA VAL A 152 20.51 1.22 4.14
C VAL A 152 21.94 0.69 4.07
N LEU A 153 22.33 0.06 2.94
CA LEU A 153 23.68 -0.47 2.74
C LEU A 153 24.74 0.64 2.73
N LEU A 154 24.46 1.77 2.06
CA LEU A 154 25.34 2.93 2.02
C LEU A 154 25.44 3.62 3.38
N ALA A 155 24.32 3.84 4.08
CA ALA A 155 24.28 4.41 5.42
C ALA A 155 25.06 3.59 6.46
N LEU A 156 24.95 2.26 6.39
CA LEU A 156 25.72 1.33 7.24
C LEU A 156 27.15 1.08 6.75
N LYS A 157 27.52 1.60 5.57
CA LYS A 157 28.80 1.37 4.87
C LYS A 157 29.13 -0.12 4.69
N LYS A 158 28.20 -0.87 4.10
CA LYS A 158 28.27 -2.32 3.88
C LYS A 158 28.10 -2.68 2.40
N CYS A 159 29.05 -3.43 1.84
CA CYS A 159 28.93 -4.07 0.53
C CYS A 159 28.71 -5.58 0.73
N PRO A 160 27.46 -6.09 0.57
CA PRO A 160 27.12 -7.43 1.04
C PRO A 160 27.32 -8.55 0.02
N VAL A 161 27.58 -9.73 0.56
CA VAL A 161 27.23 -11.00 -0.09
C VAL A 161 25.72 -11.21 0.05
N ILE A 162 25.01 -11.31 -1.08
CA ILE A 162 23.55 -11.39 -1.08
C ILE A 162 23.12 -12.85 -1.19
N ARG A 163 22.23 -13.29 -0.30
CA ARG A 163 21.45 -14.52 -0.39
C ARG A 163 19.96 -14.20 -0.47
N TYR A 164 19.20 -15.04 -1.16
CA TYR A 164 17.75 -14.89 -1.30
C TYR A 164 17.05 -16.23 -1.17
N GLN A 165 15.80 -16.21 -0.71
CA GLN A 165 14.93 -17.38 -0.66
C GLN A 165 14.61 -17.90 -2.07
N ASN A 166 15.12 -19.08 -2.40
CA ASN A 166 15.13 -19.61 -3.77
C ASN A 166 13.73 -20.00 -4.29
N SER A 167 12.76 -20.21 -3.40
CA SER A 167 11.35 -20.40 -3.74
C SER A 167 10.59 -19.11 -4.07
N SER A 168 11.22 -17.94 -3.88
CA SER A 168 10.61 -16.64 -4.19
C SER A 168 11.32 -15.95 -5.34
N GLU A 169 10.65 -15.93 -6.49
CA GLU A 169 10.98 -15.07 -7.63
C GLU A 169 11.00 -13.58 -7.24
N MET A 170 10.22 -13.18 -6.22
CA MET A 170 10.19 -11.79 -5.74
C MET A 170 11.45 -11.44 -4.95
N ALA A 171 11.90 -12.34 -4.06
CA ALA A 171 13.17 -12.20 -3.36
C ALA A 171 14.36 -12.24 -4.33
N LYS A 172 14.31 -13.15 -5.32
CA LYS A 172 15.32 -13.27 -6.38
C LYS A 172 15.49 -11.98 -7.18
N ARG A 173 14.42 -11.44 -7.78
CA ARG A 173 14.47 -10.20 -8.58
C ARG A 173 15.00 -9.01 -7.79
N LEU A 174 14.57 -8.87 -6.54
CA LEU A 174 15.08 -7.81 -5.66
C LEU A 174 16.58 -7.99 -5.39
N ALA A 175 17.04 -9.23 -5.17
CA ALA A 175 18.44 -9.55 -4.95
C ALA A 175 19.32 -9.30 -6.20
N GLU A 176 18.79 -9.58 -7.39
CA GLU A 176 19.42 -9.29 -8.68
C GLU A 176 19.49 -7.78 -8.97
N ASN A 177 18.39 -7.02 -8.77
CA ASN A 177 18.37 -5.57 -8.93
C ASN A 177 19.35 -4.88 -7.97
N ILE A 178 19.42 -5.30 -6.70
CA ILE A 178 20.38 -4.76 -5.72
C ILE A 178 21.82 -5.08 -6.13
N ARG A 179 22.10 -6.30 -6.62
CA ARG A 179 23.44 -6.65 -7.14
C ARG A 179 23.82 -5.79 -8.35
N HIS A 180 22.89 -5.55 -9.27
CA HIS A 180 23.11 -4.69 -10.43
C HIS A 180 23.47 -3.26 -9.96
N LYS A 181 22.66 -2.65 -9.09
CA LYS A 181 22.91 -1.29 -8.62
C LYS A 181 24.20 -1.14 -7.79
N ILE A 182 24.60 -2.18 -7.04
CA ILE A 182 25.92 -2.21 -6.37
C ILE A 182 27.08 -2.25 -7.39
N ASN A 183 26.91 -2.96 -8.51
CA ASN A 183 27.93 -3.03 -9.56
C ASN A 183 28.03 -1.71 -10.35
N ASP A 184 26.89 -1.07 -10.64
CA ASP A 184 26.85 0.20 -11.37
C ASP A 184 27.50 1.33 -10.57
N GLU A 185 27.26 1.35 -9.25
CA GLU A 185 27.75 2.36 -8.30
C GLU A 185 28.96 1.85 -7.49
N ALA A 186 29.77 0.95 -8.07
CA ALA A 186 30.80 0.20 -7.34
C ALA A 186 31.81 1.08 -6.57
N THR A 187 32.07 2.31 -7.03
CA THR A 187 32.94 3.29 -6.35
C THR A 187 32.36 3.78 -5.01
N LEU A 188 31.04 3.88 -4.88
CA LEU A 188 30.35 4.23 -3.64
C LEU A 188 30.28 3.05 -2.66
N PHE A 189 30.61 1.84 -3.13
CA PHE A 189 30.65 0.59 -2.36
C PHE A 189 32.08 0.13 -2.00
N ASP A 190 33.13 0.88 -2.36
CA ASP A 190 34.53 0.57 -1.99
C ASP A 190 34.83 0.95 -0.54
N PHE A 191 34.16 0.23 0.38
CA PHE A 191 34.36 0.37 1.81
C PHE A 191 35.58 -0.42 2.30
N ARG A 192 36.13 -0.02 3.45
CA ARG A 192 37.18 -0.79 4.14
C ARG A 192 36.71 -2.24 4.32
N ARG A 193 37.44 -3.17 3.68
CA ARG A 193 37.16 -4.61 3.72
C ARG A 193 37.19 -5.12 5.16
N THR A 194 36.21 -5.95 5.50
CA THR A 194 36.13 -6.74 6.74
C THR A 194 36.63 -8.16 6.47
N ASP A 195 37.15 -8.84 7.50
CA ASP A 195 37.65 -10.22 7.37
C ASP A 195 36.53 -11.20 6.98
N VAL A 196 35.32 -10.96 7.49
CA VAL A 196 34.08 -11.62 7.06
C VAL A 196 33.19 -10.57 6.37
N PRO A 197 32.85 -10.73 5.08
CA PRO A 197 31.90 -9.85 4.40
C PRO A 197 30.51 -9.85 5.07
N PRO A 198 29.81 -8.69 5.12
CA PRO A 198 28.44 -8.63 5.59
C PRO A 198 27.51 -9.40 4.64
N LEU A 199 26.39 -9.91 5.18
CA LEU A 199 25.43 -10.72 4.43
C LEU A 199 24.05 -10.05 4.38
N LEU A 200 23.47 -9.93 3.18
CA LEU A 200 22.07 -9.55 2.97
C LEU A 200 21.26 -10.81 2.70
N LEU A 201 20.21 -11.07 3.49
CA LEU A 201 19.29 -12.19 3.33
C LEU A 201 17.89 -11.68 2.96
N ILE A 202 17.43 -11.98 1.75
CA ILE A 202 16.10 -11.58 1.27
C ILE A 202 15.11 -12.74 1.40
N LEU A 203 13.99 -12.49 2.09
CA LEU A 203 12.94 -13.45 2.44
C LEU A 203 11.57 -13.01 1.90
N ASP A 204 10.62 -13.94 1.84
CA ASP A 204 9.26 -13.72 1.35
C ASP A 204 8.23 -14.03 2.46
N ARG A 205 7.41 -13.04 2.82
CA ARG A 205 6.35 -13.15 3.84
C ARG A 205 5.42 -14.34 3.59
N ARG A 206 5.22 -14.75 2.32
CA ARG A 206 4.34 -15.86 1.95
C ARG A 206 4.78 -17.22 2.49
N ASP A 207 6.05 -17.37 2.86
CA ASP A 207 6.57 -18.62 3.44
C ASP A 207 6.16 -18.81 4.92
N ASP A 208 5.93 -17.69 5.63
CA ASP A 208 5.39 -17.62 7.00
C ASP A 208 4.28 -16.55 7.09
N PRO A 209 3.04 -16.90 6.71
CA PRO A 209 1.85 -16.08 6.92
C PRO A 209 1.24 -16.26 8.32
N VAL A 210 1.88 -17.00 9.23
CA VAL A 210 1.34 -17.28 10.58
C VAL A 210 1.76 -16.18 11.56
N THR A 211 3.05 -15.84 11.63
CA THR A 211 3.55 -14.76 12.49
C THR A 211 2.75 -13.45 12.40
N PRO A 212 2.44 -12.87 11.22
CA PRO A 212 1.68 -11.62 11.15
C PRO A 212 0.21 -11.74 11.57
N LEU A 213 -0.32 -12.94 11.76
CA LEU A 213 -1.71 -13.12 12.21
C LEU A 213 -1.84 -13.12 13.73
N LEU A 214 -0.88 -13.65 14.48
CA LEU A 214 -1.03 -13.96 15.91
C LEU A 214 -1.20 -12.71 16.80
N ASN A 215 -2.07 -12.81 17.80
CA ASN A 215 -2.16 -11.87 18.92
C ASN A 215 -0.80 -11.75 19.63
N GLN A 216 -0.43 -10.50 19.97
CA GLN A 216 0.90 -10.15 20.45
C GLN A 216 0.85 -9.68 21.91
N TRP A 217 1.73 -10.21 22.76
CA TRP A 217 1.68 -10.01 24.22
C TRP A 217 2.88 -9.25 24.81
N THR A 218 3.78 -8.75 23.96
CA THR A 218 4.92 -7.89 24.32
C THR A 218 4.66 -6.43 23.94
N TYR A 219 5.10 -5.46 24.75
CA TYR A 219 4.51 -4.10 24.72
C TYR A 219 4.38 -3.46 23.32
N GLN A 220 5.48 -3.34 22.58
CA GLN A 220 5.50 -2.68 21.26
C GLN A 220 4.59 -3.40 20.25
N ALA A 221 4.67 -4.73 20.20
CA ALA A 221 3.87 -5.55 19.30
C ALA A 221 2.37 -5.49 19.67
N MET A 222 2.04 -5.55 20.96
CA MET A 222 0.66 -5.48 21.48
C MET A 222 0.00 -4.12 21.19
N VAL A 223 0.74 -3.01 21.36
CA VAL A 223 0.26 -1.66 20.97
C VAL A 223 0.02 -1.58 19.47
N HIS A 224 0.93 -2.11 18.64
CA HIS A 224 0.79 -2.08 17.18
C HIS A 224 -0.35 -2.98 16.68
N GLU A 225 -0.62 -4.11 17.33
CA GLU A 225 -1.70 -5.05 16.99
C GLU A 225 -3.08 -4.51 17.41
N LEU A 226 -3.25 -4.10 18.67
CA LEU A 226 -4.59 -3.80 19.22
C LEU A 226 -5.05 -2.35 19.02
N ILE A 227 -4.12 -1.40 18.96
CA ILE A 227 -4.40 0.05 18.81
C ILE A 227 -3.90 0.56 17.46
N GLY A 228 -2.68 0.17 17.09
CA GLY A 228 -1.95 0.65 15.92
C GLY A 228 -0.85 1.63 16.31
N CYS A 229 0.36 1.40 15.80
CA CYS A 229 1.49 2.31 15.90
C CYS A 229 2.10 2.54 14.52
N ARG A 230 2.22 3.79 14.07
CA ARG A 230 2.79 4.18 12.76
C ARG A 230 3.78 5.30 12.97
N ASN A 231 5.01 5.13 12.50
CA ASN A 231 6.11 6.09 12.70
C ASN A 231 6.23 6.58 14.15
N ASN A 232 6.32 5.63 15.09
CA ASN A 232 6.32 5.83 16.54
C ASN A 232 5.11 6.58 17.14
N ARG A 233 4.07 6.91 16.36
CA ARG A 233 2.83 7.56 16.80
C ARG A 233 1.70 6.55 16.99
N VAL A 234 0.89 6.74 18.02
CA VAL A 234 -0.26 5.90 18.39
C VAL A 234 -1.51 6.78 18.45
N ASP A 235 -2.54 6.41 17.69
CA ASP A 235 -3.85 7.07 17.65
C ASP A 235 -4.75 6.49 18.75
N LEU A 236 -4.98 7.28 19.80
CA LEU A 236 -5.88 6.97 20.91
C LEU A 236 -7.23 7.69 20.79
N SER A 237 -7.55 8.36 19.67
CA SER A 237 -8.83 9.06 19.47
C SER A 237 -10.07 8.18 19.64
N ARG A 238 -9.89 6.86 19.53
CA ARG A 238 -10.90 5.80 19.70
C ARG A 238 -11.07 5.33 21.15
N CYS A 239 -10.15 5.67 22.05
CA CYS A 239 -10.21 5.30 23.46
C CYS A 239 -11.35 6.06 24.16
N PRO A 240 -12.27 5.38 24.87
CA PRO A 240 -13.30 6.05 25.65
C PRO A 240 -12.71 7.02 26.69
N GLY A 241 -13.26 8.24 26.75
CA GLY A 241 -12.87 9.29 27.70
C GLY A 241 -11.55 10.02 27.40
N ILE A 242 -10.90 9.78 26.25
CA ILE A 242 -9.58 10.36 25.96
C ILE A 242 -9.60 11.89 25.90
N THR A 243 -8.65 12.53 26.60
CA THR A 243 -8.43 13.99 26.51
C THR A 243 -7.70 14.34 25.21
N LYS A 244 -8.00 15.51 24.61
CA LYS A 244 -7.35 15.99 23.35
C LYS A 244 -5.82 15.87 23.37
N GLU A 245 -5.20 16.22 24.49
CA GLU A 245 -3.74 16.14 24.74
C GLU A 245 -3.14 14.71 24.63
N LEU A 246 -3.99 13.67 24.68
CA LEU A 246 -3.60 12.26 24.60
C LEU A 246 -4.22 11.55 23.40
N GLN A 247 -4.88 12.26 22.47
CA GLN A 247 -5.46 11.63 21.26
C GLN A 247 -4.40 11.07 20.31
N GLU A 248 -3.20 11.67 20.29
CA GLU A 248 -2.03 11.13 19.61
C GLU A 248 -0.85 11.13 20.58
N VAL A 249 -0.15 10.00 20.73
CA VAL A 249 1.00 9.86 21.64
C VAL A 249 2.19 9.21 20.96
N VAL A 250 3.40 9.67 21.31
CA VAL A 250 4.67 9.19 20.72
C VAL A 250 5.37 8.18 21.62
N LEU A 251 5.82 7.08 21.03
CA LEU A 251 6.59 5.98 21.62
C LEU A 251 7.95 5.85 20.93
N SER A 252 8.88 6.78 21.19
CA SER A 252 10.29 6.63 20.79
C SER A 252 11.08 6.00 21.95
N ALA A 253 11.88 4.98 21.64
CA ALA A 253 12.78 4.35 22.62
C ALA A 253 14.07 5.18 22.87
N GLU A 254 14.24 6.31 22.17
CA GLU A 254 15.40 7.21 22.32
C GLU A 254 15.07 8.41 23.23
N HIS A 255 13.79 8.82 23.28
CA HIS A 255 13.31 9.93 24.12
C HIS A 255 12.39 9.50 25.27
N ASP A 256 12.24 8.20 25.53
CA ASP A 256 11.42 7.66 26.62
C ASP A 256 12.07 6.44 27.29
N GLU A 257 12.66 6.66 28.47
CA GLU A 257 13.30 5.59 29.25
C GLU A 257 12.34 4.49 29.71
N PHE A 258 11.07 4.83 29.99
CA PHE A 258 10.10 3.82 30.43
C PHE A 258 9.75 2.92 29.26
N TYR A 259 9.46 3.49 28.09
CA TYR A 259 9.21 2.71 26.88
C TYR A 259 10.44 1.87 26.51
N GLN A 260 11.64 2.46 26.47
CA GLN A 260 12.89 1.75 26.16
C GLN A 260 13.11 0.50 27.03
N ARG A 261 12.84 0.60 28.35
CA ARG A 261 12.99 -0.52 29.30
C ARG A 261 11.87 -1.56 29.20
N ASN A 262 10.67 -1.17 28.77
CA ASN A 262 9.48 -2.04 28.78
C ASN A 262 9.04 -2.56 27.39
N MET A 263 9.55 -2.01 26.28
CA MET A 263 9.01 -2.24 24.92
C MET A 263 8.96 -3.72 24.48
N TYR A 264 9.80 -4.57 25.08
CA TYR A 264 9.90 -6.01 24.78
C TYR A 264 9.54 -6.94 25.96
N LEU A 265 9.07 -6.37 27.08
CA LEU A 265 8.55 -7.17 28.20
C LEU A 265 7.12 -7.64 27.90
N ASN A 266 6.66 -8.67 28.62
CA ASN A 266 5.31 -9.23 28.43
C ASN A 266 4.23 -8.45 29.21
N PHE A 267 2.96 -8.61 28.83
CA PHE A 267 1.83 -7.87 29.40
C PHE A 267 1.73 -7.94 30.94
N GLY A 268 2.07 -9.08 31.56
CA GLY A 268 2.12 -9.22 33.02
C GLY A 268 3.23 -8.40 33.67
N GLU A 269 4.44 -8.42 33.10
CA GLU A 269 5.58 -7.61 33.55
C GLU A 269 5.31 -6.12 33.41
N ILE A 270 4.70 -5.70 32.30
CA ILE A 270 4.32 -4.29 32.05
C ILE A 270 3.30 -3.84 33.11
N GLY A 271 2.29 -4.66 33.42
CA GLY A 271 1.31 -4.36 34.46
C GLY A 271 1.94 -4.14 35.85
N GLN A 272 2.96 -4.94 36.20
CA GLN A 272 3.74 -4.75 37.42
C GLN A 272 4.58 -3.46 37.37
N ASN A 273 5.30 -3.22 36.28
CA ASN A 273 6.16 -2.04 36.13
C ASN A 273 5.37 -0.72 36.08
N ILE A 274 4.15 -0.71 35.54
CA ILE A 274 3.21 0.41 35.63
C ILE A 274 2.80 0.68 37.09
N LYS A 275 2.54 -0.38 37.88
CA LYS A 275 2.20 -0.24 39.30
C LYS A 275 3.38 0.30 40.12
N THR A 276 4.60 -0.13 39.83
CA THR A 276 5.82 0.46 40.42
C THR A 276 5.98 1.93 40.03
N LEU A 277 5.95 2.25 38.74
CA LEU A 277 6.03 3.62 38.23
C LEU A 277 5.01 4.56 38.90
N MET A 278 3.77 4.08 39.08
CA MET A 278 2.73 4.85 39.75
C MET A 278 2.98 4.99 41.25
N THR A 279 3.46 3.94 41.92
CA THR A 279 3.80 3.95 43.36
C THR A 279 4.93 4.95 43.64
N ASP A 280 5.99 4.92 42.82
CA ASP A 280 7.12 5.86 42.92
C ASP A 280 6.65 7.31 42.68
N PHE A 281 5.75 7.51 41.72
CA PHE A 281 5.14 8.82 41.48
C PHE A 281 4.31 9.29 42.68
N GLN A 282 3.49 8.44 43.29
CA GLN A 282 2.71 8.77 44.48
C GLN A 282 3.58 9.12 45.68
N GLN A 283 4.71 8.45 45.89
CA GLN A 283 5.68 8.76 46.95
C GLN A 283 6.30 10.15 46.76
N ASN A 284 6.80 10.44 45.56
CA ASN A 284 7.33 11.76 45.19
C ASN A 284 6.29 12.89 45.37
N VAL A 285 5.01 12.56 45.19
CA VAL A 285 3.84 13.45 45.30
C VAL A 285 3.28 13.57 46.73
N LYS A 286 3.64 12.65 47.65
CA LYS A 286 3.09 12.54 49.02
C LYS A 286 1.56 12.30 49.06
N SER A 287 1.05 11.48 48.13
CA SER A 287 -0.36 11.05 48.15
C SER A 287 -0.53 9.69 48.85
N ASN A 288 -1.52 9.61 49.75
CA ASN A 288 -1.80 8.41 50.57
C ASN A 288 -2.93 7.52 50.02
N GLN A 289 -3.40 7.73 48.79
CA GLN A 289 -4.44 6.90 48.19
C GLN A 289 -3.86 5.54 47.75
N ARG A 290 -4.53 4.44 48.12
CA ARG A 290 -4.17 3.11 47.59
C ARG A 290 -4.67 2.96 46.16
N LEU A 291 -3.80 2.50 45.26
CA LEU A 291 -4.13 2.15 43.88
C LEU A 291 -3.81 0.67 43.67
N GLU A 292 -4.81 -0.15 43.42
CA GLU A 292 -4.65 -1.60 43.38
C GLU A 292 -4.69 -2.16 41.94
N SER A 293 -5.53 -1.56 41.08
CA SER A 293 -5.74 -1.91 39.68
C SER A 293 -5.32 -0.80 38.69
N ILE A 294 -5.20 -1.15 37.40
CA ILE A 294 -4.89 -0.19 36.33
C ILE A 294 -6.03 0.82 36.12
N ALA A 295 -7.28 0.43 36.42
CA ALA A 295 -8.43 1.34 36.37
C ALA A 295 -8.30 2.45 37.42
N ASP A 296 -7.91 2.11 38.66
CA ASP A 296 -7.66 3.09 39.72
C ASP A 296 -6.53 4.05 39.32
N MET A 297 -5.46 3.52 38.72
CA MET A 297 -4.32 4.33 38.25
C MET A 297 -4.73 5.30 37.13
N LYS A 298 -5.55 4.88 36.17
CA LYS A 298 -6.10 5.77 35.13
C LYS A 298 -7.01 6.85 35.74
N ALA A 299 -7.97 6.44 36.58
CA ALA A 299 -8.89 7.37 37.25
C ALA A 299 -8.15 8.38 38.15
N PHE A 300 -7.09 7.97 38.84
CA PHE A 300 -6.23 8.87 39.61
C PHE A 300 -5.60 9.94 38.69
N VAL A 301 -4.98 9.54 37.58
CA VAL A 301 -4.36 10.49 36.63
C VAL A 301 -5.39 11.45 36.02
N GLU A 302 -6.63 11.00 35.81
CA GLU A 302 -7.71 11.81 35.23
C GLU A 302 -8.30 12.83 36.23
N ASN A 303 -8.57 12.42 37.48
CA ASN A 303 -9.13 13.27 38.54
C ASN A 303 -8.18 14.38 39.03
N TYR A 304 -6.91 14.33 38.62
CA TYR A 304 -5.84 15.14 39.22
C TYR A 304 -4.97 15.85 38.14
N PRO A 305 -5.50 16.86 37.42
CA PRO A 305 -4.87 17.41 36.20
C PRO A 305 -3.52 18.10 36.42
N GLN A 306 -3.29 18.67 37.60
CA GLN A 306 -2.00 19.26 37.99
C GLN A 306 -0.84 18.24 37.97
N PHE A 307 -1.14 16.95 38.10
CA PHE A 307 -0.14 15.87 38.07
C PHE A 307 0.14 15.37 36.65
N LYS A 308 -0.79 15.54 35.69
CA LYS A 308 -0.49 15.38 34.26
C LYS A 308 0.62 16.34 33.82
N LYS A 309 0.66 17.55 34.39
CA LYS A 309 1.75 18.53 34.19
C LYS A 309 3.07 18.16 34.88
N MET A 310 3.07 17.20 35.81
CA MET A 310 4.27 16.75 36.54
C MET A 310 4.87 15.46 35.98
N SER A 311 4.12 14.61 35.27
CA SER A 311 4.68 13.50 34.49
C SER A 311 3.82 13.09 33.30
N GLY A 312 4.22 13.52 32.11
CA GLY A 312 3.64 13.05 30.85
C GLY A 312 3.86 11.56 30.61
N THR A 313 5.00 11.00 31.04
CA THR A 313 5.34 9.57 30.91
C THR A 313 4.38 8.68 31.69
N VAL A 314 4.08 9.02 32.97
CA VAL A 314 3.08 8.30 33.77
C VAL A 314 1.72 8.35 33.08
N SER A 315 1.26 9.54 32.69
CA SER A 315 -0.05 9.69 32.03
C SER A 315 -0.15 8.89 30.74
N LYS A 316 0.86 8.98 29.85
CA LYS A 316 0.89 8.27 28.58
C LYS A 316 0.83 6.75 28.76
N HIS A 317 1.69 6.20 29.60
CA HIS A 317 1.82 4.74 29.72
C HIS A 317 0.67 4.11 30.52
N VAL A 318 0.15 4.78 31.57
CA VAL A 318 -1.07 4.34 32.27
C VAL A 318 -2.27 4.35 31.32
N THR A 319 -2.45 5.39 30.49
CA THR A 319 -3.55 5.44 29.51
C THR A 319 -3.44 4.33 28.46
N ILE A 320 -2.26 4.11 27.87
CA ILE A 320 -2.05 3.05 26.86
C ILE A 320 -2.31 1.66 27.47
N VAL A 321 -1.70 1.35 28.61
CA VAL A 321 -1.83 0.01 29.23
C VAL A 321 -3.25 -0.22 29.77
N GLY A 322 -3.94 0.84 30.20
CA GLY A 322 -5.37 0.79 30.52
C GLY A 322 -6.25 0.45 29.31
N GLU A 323 -6.00 1.04 28.14
CA GLU A 323 -6.74 0.72 26.92
C GLU A 323 -6.42 -0.70 26.40
N LEU A 324 -5.16 -1.15 26.48
CA LEU A 324 -4.81 -2.55 26.20
C LEU A 324 -5.55 -3.52 27.12
N SER A 325 -5.59 -3.25 28.43
CA SER A 325 -6.33 -4.07 29.40
C SER A 325 -7.84 -4.09 29.14
N ARG A 326 -8.40 -2.96 28.68
CA ARG A 326 -9.81 -2.83 28.28
C ARG A 326 -10.10 -3.70 27.07
N LEU A 327 -9.30 -3.59 26.01
CA LEU A 327 -9.45 -4.34 24.75
C LEU A 327 -9.27 -5.86 24.93
N VAL A 328 -8.33 -6.29 25.79
CA VAL A 328 -8.13 -7.71 26.13
C VAL A 328 -9.38 -8.32 26.77
N THR A 329 -9.98 -7.60 27.71
CA THR A 329 -11.18 -8.06 28.43
C THR A 329 -12.42 -8.00 27.53
N GLU A 330 -12.62 -6.88 26.82
CA GLU A 330 -13.76 -6.63 25.92
C GLU A 330 -13.91 -7.69 24.83
N LYS A 331 -12.80 -8.20 24.30
CA LYS A 331 -12.79 -9.14 23.16
C LYS A 331 -12.42 -10.59 23.54
N SER A 332 -12.32 -10.91 24.83
CA SER A 332 -11.87 -12.23 25.32
C SER A 332 -10.51 -12.69 24.74
N LEU A 333 -9.55 -11.77 24.59
CA LEU A 333 -8.33 -12.05 23.81
C LEU A 333 -7.41 -13.13 24.40
N LEU A 334 -7.50 -13.41 25.70
CA LEU A 334 -6.78 -14.52 26.34
C LEU A 334 -7.29 -15.86 25.79
N ASP A 335 -8.61 -16.06 25.80
CA ASP A 335 -9.28 -17.29 25.34
C ASP A 335 -9.17 -17.48 23.82
N VAL A 336 -9.05 -16.38 23.06
CA VAL A 336 -8.76 -16.41 21.62
C VAL A 336 -7.29 -16.77 21.40
N SER A 337 -6.35 -16.11 22.11
CA SER A 337 -4.92 -16.33 21.91
C SER A 337 -4.45 -17.73 22.34
N GLU A 338 -5.11 -18.38 23.30
CA GLU A 338 -4.87 -19.81 23.60
C GLU A 338 -5.09 -20.67 22.34
N VAL A 339 -6.23 -20.49 21.66
CA VAL A 339 -6.59 -21.23 20.44
C VAL A 339 -5.65 -20.90 19.28
N GLU A 340 -5.18 -19.66 19.17
CA GLU A 340 -4.17 -19.27 18.17
C GLU A 340 -2.82 -19.97 18.39
N GLN A 341 -2.36 -20.06 19.64
CA GLN A 341 -1.10 -20.72 20.00
C GLN A 341 -1.20 -22.24 19.82
N ASP A 342 -2.34 -22.85 20.14
CA ASP A 342 -2.67 -24.24 19.81
C ASP A 342 -2.56 -24.50 18.29
N LEU A 343 -3.20 -23.66 17.47
CA LEU A 343 -3.19 -23.79 16.01
C LEU A 343 -1.80 -23.62 15.39
N ALA A 344 -0.98 -22.74 15.96
CA ALA A 344 0.39 -22.53 15.50
C ALA A 344 1.34 -23.66 15.94
N CYS A 345 1.27 -24.07 17.21
CA CYS A 345 2.32 -24.90 17.84
C CYS A 345 1.96 -26.38 18.01
N GLN A 346 0.69 -26.71 18.26
CA GLN A 346 0.24 -28.07 18.57
C GLN A 346 -0.22 -28.83 17.31
N ASN A 347 -0.60 -30.10 17.48
CA ASN A 347 -1.03 -30.96 16.36
C ASN A 347 -2.25 -31.83 16.72
N ASP A 348 -3.19 -31.29 17.48
CA ASP A 348 -4.52 -31.88 17.69
C ASP A 348 -5.54 -31.13 16.83
N HIS A 349 -5.98 -31.76 15.75
CA HIS A 349 -7.01 -31.23 14.85
C HIS A 349 -8.39 -31.16 15.52
N SER A 350 -8.74 -32.15 16.33
CA SER A 350 -10.08 -32.31 16.89
C SER A 350 -10.33 -31.34 18.02
N SER A 351 -9.37 -31.22 18.95
CA SER A 351 -9.39 -30.21 20.02
C SER A 351 -9.39 -28.80 19.43
N ALA A 352 -8.50 -28.51 18.47
CA ALA A 352 -8.47 -27.19 17.83
C ALA A 352 -9.79 -26.83 17.12
N LEU A 353 -10.39 -27.75 16.37
CA LEU A 353 -11.69 -27.52 15.71
C LEU A 353 -12.82 -27.28 16.73
N GLN A 354 -12.83 -28.03 17.84
CA GLN A 354 -13.80 -27.83 18.93
C GLN A 354 -13.58 -26.48 19.64
N ASN A 355 -12.34 -26.11 19.91
CA ASN A 355 -11.97 -24.84 20.55
C ASN A 355 -12.35 -23.63 19.67
N ILE A 356 -12.09 -23.68 18.35
CA ILE A 356 -12.57 -22.65 17.41
C ILE A 356 -14.09 -22.55 17.45
N ARG A 357 -14.81 -23.68 17.36
CA ARG A 357 -16.29 -23.71 17.40
C ARG A 357 -16.84 -23.12 18.70
N ARG A 358 -16.14 -23.29 19.84
CA ARG A 358 -16.46 -22.61 21.11
C ARG A 358 -16.29 -21.09 20.99
N GLN A 359 -15.16 -20.60 20.50
CA GLN A 359 -14.92 -19.15 20.40
C GLN A 359 -15.76 -18.44 19.32
N LEU A 360 -16.10 -19.12 18.22
CA LEU A 360 -17.04 -18.57 17.22
C LEU A 360 -18.46 -18.38 17.79
N ALA A 361 -18.81 -19.11 18.86
CA ALA A 361 -20.09 -18.95 19.57
C ALA A 361 -20.05 -17.91 20.71
N ASN A 362 -18.86 -17.46 21.14
CA ASN A 362 -18.70 -16.39 22.12
C ASN A 362 -19.05 -15.04 21.48
N GLU A 363 -19.99 -14.29 22.06
CA GLU A 363 -20.48 -13.04 21.50
C GLU A 363 -19.44 -11.91 21.51
N ASN A 364 -18.50 -11.93 22.46
CA ASN A 364 -17.46 -10.91 22.66
C ASN A 364 -16.34 -10.96 21.61
N VAL A 365 -16.12 -12.10 20.95
CA VAL A 365 -15.02 -12.30 19.99
C VAL A 365 -15.31 -11.53 18.70
N SER A 366 -14.40 -10.63 18.29
CA SER A 366 -14.66 -9.73 17.15
C SER A 366 -14.53 -10.44 15.79
N GLU A 367 -15.09 -9.84 14.73
CA GLU A 367 -14.97 -10.36 13.35
C GLU A 367 -13.51 -10.66 12.95
N LEU A 368 -12.57 -9.78 13.34
CA LEU A 368 -11.15 -9.94 13.00
C LEU A 368 -10.55 -11.16 13.72
N ASP A 369 -10.87 -11.33 15.00
CA ASP A 369 -10.37 -12.43 15.84
C ASP A 369 -10.97 -13.78 15.37
N MET A 370 -12.26 -13.79 15.00
CA MET A 370 -12.93 -14.94 14.36
C MET A 370 -12.26 -15.34 13.04
N ILE A 371 -11.97 -14.37 12.15
CA ILE A 371 -11.27 -14.64 10.89
C ILE A 371 -9.84 -15.11 11.13
N ARG A 372 -9.12 -14.54 12.11
CA ARG A 372 -7.74 -14.93 12.46
C ARG A 372 -7.66 -16.40 12.85
N MET A 373 -8.52 -16.88 13.76
CA MET A 373 -8.56 -18.29 14.17
C MET A 373 -8.88 -19.23 12.99
N VAL A 374 -9.89 -18.90 12.16
CA VAL A 374 -10.26 -19.74 10.99
C VAL A 374 -9.17 -19.70 9.91
N SER A 375 -8.44 -18.58 9.78
CA SER A 375 -7.29 -18.41 8.88
C SER A 375 -6.09 -19.28 9.31
N LEU A 376 -5.76 -19.29 10.59
CA LEU A 376 -4.71 -20.16 11.15
C LEU A 376 -5.07 -21.64 10.97
N TYR A 377 -6.32 -22.01 11.24
CA TYR A 377 -6.83 -23.37 10.97
C TYR A 377 -6.71 -23.75 9.49
N ALA A 378 -7.12 -22.86 8.59
CA ALA A 378 -7.03 -23.10 7.14
C ALA A 378 -5.59 -23.31 6.67
N LEU A 379 -4.63 -22.53 7.19
CA LEU A 379 -3.20 -22.69 6.89
C LEU A 379 -2.59 -23.97 7.49
N ARG A 380 -2.98 -24.33 8.72
CA ARG A 380 -2.47 -25.50 9.47
C ARG A 380 -2.98 -26.81 8.91
N TYR A 381 -4.28 -26.88 8.61
CA TYR A 381 -5.00 -28.11 8.29
C TYR A 381 -5.49 -28.17 6.83
N GLU A 382 -4.96 -27.31 5.95
CA GLU A 382 -5.25 -27.24 4.50
C GLU A 382 -5.45 -28.61 3.83
N LYS A 383 -4.52 -29.55 4.10
CA LYS A 383 -4.48 -30.89 3.50
C LYS A 383 -4.85 -32.01 4.49
N HIS A 384 -5.52 -31.67 5.60
CA HIS A 384 -6.01 -32.65 6.56
C HIS A 384 -7.27 -33.35 6.01
N SER A 385 -7.39 -34.67 6.22
CA SER A 385 -8.52 -35.48 5.71
C SER A 385 -9.89 -35.03 6.26
N SER A 386 -9.89 -34.39 7.42
CA SER A 386 -11.10 -33.90 8.11
C SER A 386 -11.16 -32.36 8.18
N ASN A 387 -10.55 -31.67 7.21
CA ASN A 387 -10.57 -30.21 7.11
C ASN A 387 -12.01 -29.67 6.99
N ASP A 388 -12.42 -28.81 7.94
CA ASP A 388 -13.76 -28.23 8.05
C ASP A 388 -13.78 -26.70 7.84
N VAL A 389 -12.90 -26.14 6.99
CA VAL A 389 -12.98 -24.71 6.60
C VAL A 389 -14.38 -24.37 6.04
N GLY A 390 -15.05 -25.31 5.37
CA GLY A 390 -16.44 -25.15 4.91
C GLY A 390 -17.46 -24.98 6.05
N GLY A 391 -17.42 -25.83 7.09
CA GLY A 391 -18.27 -25.67 8.28
C GLY A 391 -17.98 -24.38 9.05
N LEU A 392 -16.70 -24.01 9.17
CA LEU A 392 -16.30 -22.75 9.81
C LEU A 392 -16.81 -21.51 9.04
N LEU A 393 -16.72 -21.49 7.71
CA LEU A 393 -17.29 -20.43 6.87
C LEU A 393 -18.84 -20.33 7.00
N ASN A 394 -19.51 -21.46 7.19
CA ASN A 394 -20.95 -21.48 7.47
C ASN A 394 -21.27 -20.92 8.87
N LEU A 395 -20.46 -21.20 9.89
CA LEU A 395 -20.61 -20.62 11.23
C LEU A 395 -20.36 -19.10 11.24
N LEU A 396 -19.29 -18.63 10.58
CA LEU A 396 -19.02 -17.21 10.36
C LEU A 396 -20.21 -16.52 9.68
N SER A 397 -20.81 -17.15 8.68
CA SER A 397 -22.00 -16.63 7.99
C SER A 397 -23.24 -16.56 8.88
N ARG A 398 -23.42 -17.50 9.81
CA ARG A 398 -24.50 -17.47 10.83
C ARG A 398 -24.28 -16.40 11.89
N ARG A 399 -23.03 -16.08 12.24
CA ARG A 399 -22.65 -14.96 13.12
C ARG A 399 -22.68 -13.59 12.41
N GLY A 400 -23.13 -13.53 11.16
CA GLY A 400 -23.27 -12.29 10.39
C GLY A 400 -21.97 -11.75 9.80
N VAL A 401 -20.85 -12.48 9.90
CA VAL A 401 -19.52 -12.00 9.50
C VAL A 401 -19.48 -11.66 8.02
N SER A 402 -18.96 -10.47 7.71
CA SER A 402 -19.09 -9.87 6.38
C SER A 402 -18.44 -10.69 5.25
N GLU A 403 -18.98 -10.56 4.03
CA GLU A 403 -18.40 -11.17 2.83
C GLU A 403 -16.98 -10.68 2.50
N HIS A 404 -16.60 -9.50 3.00
CA HIS A 404 -15.21 -9.03 2.91
C HIS A 404 -14.29 -9.88 3.79
N TYR A 405 -14.69 -10.09 5.04
CA TYR A 405 -13.94 -10.89 6.01
C TYR A 405 -13.86 -12.37 5.62
N LYS A 406 -14.93 -12.97 5.08
CA LYS A 406 -14.90 -14.38 4.66
C LYS A 406 -14.01 -14.64 3.44
N LYS A 407 -13.85 -13.67 2.53
CA LYS A 407 -12.92 -13.78 1.38
C LYS A 407 -11.45 -13.79 1.78
N LEU A 408 -11.10 -13.21 2.94
CA LEU A 408 -9.71 -13.23 3.43
C LEU A 408 -9.16 -14.64 3.60
N ILE A 409 -9.98 -15.58 4.08
CA ILE A 409 -9.53 -16.97 4.31
C ILE A 409 -9.10 -17.60 2.97
N THR A 410 -9.91 -17.45 1.92
CA THR A 410 -9.56 -17.93 0.56
C THR A 410 -8.36 -17.20 -0.03
N ALA A 411 -8.30 -15.87 0.11
CA ALA A 411 -7.17 -15.07 -0.35
C ALA A 411 -5.86 -15.43 0.38
N LEU A 412 -5.91 -15.75 1.67
CA LEU A 412 -4.76 -16.15 2.46
C LEU A 412 -4.22 -17.53 2.06
N ILE A 413 -5.09 -18.49 1.75
CA ILE A 413 -4.68 -19.79 1.18
C ILE A 413 -4.04 -19.57 -0.21
N GLN A 414 -4.57 -18.66 -1.02
CA GLN A 414 -3.98 -18.29 -2.32
C GLN A 414 -2.62 -17.57 -2.16
N TYR A 415 -2.44 -16.80 -1.09
CA TYR A 415 -1.22 -16.01 -0.81
C TYR A 415 -0.09 -16.86 -0.19
N GLY A 416 -0.42 -17.68 0.80
CA GLY A 416 0.55 -18.41 1.64
C GLY A 416 0.12 -19.84 1.99
N GLY A 417 -0.72 -20.48 1.18
CA GLY A 417 -1.06 -21.90 1.31
C GLY A 417 0.14 -22.83 1.10
N ARG A 418 -0.03 -24.12 1.39
CA ARG A 418 1.03 -25.15 1.32
C ARG A 418 1.60 -25.34 -0.08
N ASN A 419 0.89 -24.90 -1.12
CA ASN A 419 1.36 -24.91 -2.52
C ASN A 419 2.25 -23.71 -2.87
N VAL A 420 2.24 -22.63 -2.07
CA VAL A 420 3.15 -21.48 -2.21
C VAL A 420 4.34 -21.61 -1.26
N ARG A 421 4.10 -22.10 -0.03
CA ARG A 421 5.13 -22.30 0.99
C ARG A 421 6.13 -23.39 0.63
N SER A 422 7.40 -23.07 0.82
CA SER A 422 8.54 -23.98 0.69
C SER A 422 8.96 -24.59 2.04
N SER A 423 8.91 -23.82 3.12
CA SER A 423 9.37 -24.25 4.44
C SER A 423 8.34 -25.11 5.19
N ASP A 424 8.86 -25.99 6.05
CA ASP A 424 8.05 -26.74 7.03
C ASP A 424 7.72 -25.85 8.25
N LEU A 425 6.93 -24.81 8.00
CA LEU A 425 6.47 -23.81 8.99
C LEU A 425 5.87 -24.47 10.24
N PHE A 426 5.13 -25.56 10.06
CA PHE A 426 4.42 -26.27 11.13
C PHE A 426 5.20 -27.44 11.74
N GLY A 427 6.42 -27.70 11.26
CA GLY A 427 7.32 -28.71 11.82
C GLY A 427 6.89 -30.16 11.65
N GLN A 428 6.07 -30.47 10.63
CA GLN A 428 5.51 -31.80 10.40
C GLN A 428 6.59 -32.89 10.14
N ASN A 429 7.81 -32.50 9.79
CA ASN A 429 8.96 -33.38 9.54
C ASN A 429 10.09 -33.21 10.59
N LYS A 430 9.85 -32.51 11.71
CA LYS A 430 10.90 -32.23 12.71
C LYS A 430 11.14 -33.42 13.64
N THR A 431 12.40 -33.85 13.72
CA THR A 431 12.84 -34.92 14.65
C THR A 431 12.70 -34.51 16.12
N PRO A 432 12.62 -35.45 17.09
CA PRO A 432 12.54 -35.13 18.52
C PRO A 432 13.66 -34.23 19.04
N LEU A 433 14.89 -34.37 18.50
CA LEU A 433 16.05 -33.55 18.86
C LEU A 433 15.96 -32.08 18.40
N SER A 434 14.97 -31.74 17.56
CA SER A 434 14.64 -30.35 17.23
C SER A 434 13.64 -29.74 18.23
N LEU A 435 12.72 -30.54 18.79
CA LEU A 435 11.74 -30.07 19.76
C LEU A 435 12.41 -29.63 21.06
N THR A 436 13.41 -30.37 21.54
CA THR A 436 14.23 -29.99 22.70
C THR A 436 15.00 -28.66 22.56
N ARG A 437 15.09 -28.06 21.36
CA ARG A 437 15.61 -26.69 21.20
C ARG A 437 14.59 -25.58 21.44
N ARG A 438 13.28 -25.85 21.33
CA ARG A 438 12.24 -24.86 21.70
C ARG A 438 12.32 -24.58 23.21
N PHE A 439 12.36 -25.65 24.01
CA PHE A 439 12.48 -25.62 25.47
C PHE A 439 13.77 -24.97 26.04
N PHE A 440 14.82 -24.77 25.22
CA PHE A 440 16.14 -24.31 25.69
C PHE A 440 16.52 -22.87 25.28
N LYS A 441 15.58 -22.06 24.77
CA LYS A 441 15.82 -20.64 24.42
C LYS A 441 15.11 -19.60 25.31
N GLY A 442 14.41 -20.02 26.37
CA GLY A 442 13.83 -19.14 27.38
C GLY A 442 14.83 -18.73 28.47
N LEU A 443 15.74 -17.77 28.20
CA LEU A 443 16.61 -17.22 29.23
C LEU A 443 15.82 -16.32 30.20
N LYS A 444 15.41 -16.89 31.34
CA LYS A 444 14.60 -16.27 32.41
C LYS A 444 13.21 -15.80 31.97
N GLY A 445 12.30 -16.75 31.78
CA GLY A 445 10.85 -16.51 31.78
C GLY A 445 10.13 -17.72 32.37
N VAL A 446 8.95 -17.49 32.96
CA VAL A 446 7.98 -18.58 33.21
C VAL A 446 7.35 -18.95 31.86
N GLU A 447 7.14 -20.24 31.58
CA GLU A 447 6.47 -20.64 30.34
C GLU A 447 5.07 -20.04 30.28
N ASN A 448 4.82 -19.25 29.22
CA ASN A 448 3.57 -18.52 29.03
C ASN A 448 2.81 -19.14 27.86
N ILE A 449 1.60 -19.64 28.12
CA ILE A 449 0.75 -20.28 27.11
C ILE A 449 0.41 -19.36 25.94
N TYR A 450 0.40 -18.04 26.16
CA TYR A 450 0.09 -17.05 25.13
C TYR A 450 1.27 -16.72 24.20
N THR A 451 2.48 -17.25 24.47
CA THR A 451 3.70 -16.97 23.69
C THR A 451 4.56 -18.23 23.45
N GLN A 452 3.94 -19.33 23.03
CA GLN A 452 4.63 -20.58 22.64
C GLN A 452 5.23 -20.52 21.22
N HIS A 453 4.70 -19.63 20.38
CA HIS A 453 5.12 -19.44 19.01
C HIS A 453 6.56 -18.91 18.89
N THR A 454 7.15 -19.08 17.71
CA THR A 454 8.48 -18.56 17.37
C THR A 454 8.54 -18.37 15.86
N PRO A 455 8.74 -17.16 15.32
CA PRO A 455 8.71 -16.90 13.87
C PRO A 455 9.72 -17.74 13.09
N LEU A 456 9.39 -18.11 11.85
CA LEU A 456 10.26 -18.90 10.96
C LEU A 456 11.63 -18.23 10.73
N LEU A 457 11.67 -16.90 10.78
CA LEU A 457 12.89 -16.09 10.77
C LEU A 457 13.90 -16.56 11.84
N SER A 458 13.43 -16.96 13.02
CA SER A 458 14.27 -17.35 14.16
C SER A 458 15.05 -18.65 13.89
N GLU A 459 14.39 -19.64 13.27
CA GLU A 459 15.02 -20.90 12.87
C GLU A 459 15.94 -20.71 11.65
N THR A 460 15.56 -19.80 10.75
CA THR A 460 16.34 -19.40 9.57
C THR A 460 17.65 -18.73 9.98
N LEU A 461 17.61 -17.78 10.91
CA LEU A 461 18.79 -17.09 11.46
C LEU A 461 19.65 -18.01 12.34
N ASP A 462 19.05 -18.87 13.17
CA ASP A 462 19.79 -19.88 13.95
C ASP A 462 20.56 -20.84 13.03
N SER A 463 19.95 -21.22 11.90
CA SER A 463 20.59 -22.05 10.86
C SER A 463 21.68 -21.29 10.10
N LEU A 464 21.47 -20.01 9.77
CA LEU A 464 22.45 -19.16 9.07
C LEU A 464 23.72 -18.96 9.92
N VAL A 465 23.56 -18.51 11.17
CA VAL A 465 24.66 -18.23 12.09
C VAL A 465 25.47 -19.49 12.44
N LYS A 466 24.88 -20.69 12.29
CA LYS A 466 25.54 -21.99 12.51
C LYS A 466 26.11 -22.62 11.25
N GLY A 467 26.04 -21.95 10.08
CA GLY A 467 26.53 -22.48 8.81
C GLY A 467 25.69 -23.65 8.25
N LYS A 468 24.41 -23.75 8.63
CA LYS A 468 23.49 -24.85 8.27
C LYS A 468 22.34 -24.45 7.35
N LEU A 469 22.27 -23.18 6.95
CA LEU A 469 21.27 -22.69 6.00
C LEU A 469 21.60 -23.18 4.57
N LYS A 470 20.87 -24.19 4.11
CA LYS A 470 21.10 -24.86 2.82
C LYS A 470 21.02 -23.90 1.63
N GLU A 471 22.02 -23.95 0.77
CA GLU A 471 22.09 -23.14 -0.47
C GLU A 471 20.95 -23.47 -1.43
N THR A 472 20.51 -24.74 -1.51
CA THR A 472 19.38 -25.17 -2.34
C THR A 472 18.06 -24.44 -2.05
N HIS A 473 17.89 -23.92 -0.83
CA HIS A 473 16.71 -23.14 -0.42
C HIS A 473 17.02 -21.64 -0.32
N PHE A 474 18.29 -21.27 -0.13
CA PHE A 474 18.74 -19.89 0.08
C PHE A 474 20.01 -19.62 -0.75
N SER A 475 19.83 -19.43 -2.05
CA SER A 475 20.89 -19.26 -3.06
C SER A 475 21.68 -17.97 -2.86
N TYR A 476 22.91 -17.92 -3.37
CA TYR A 476 23.74 -16.70 -3.44
C TYR A 476 23.53 -15.96 -4.78
N VAL A 477 23.66 -14.63 -4.79
CA VAL A 477 23.65 -13.83 -6.04
C VAL A 477 25.06 -13.61 -6.58
N GLY A 478 25.34 -14.21 -7.74
CA GLY A 478 26.66 -14.21 -8.37
C GLY A 478 27.58 -15.31 -7.82
N SER A 479 28.87 -15.21 -8.14
CA SER A 479 29.89 -16.20 -7.75
C SER A 479 30.40 -16.07 -6.30
N SER A 480 30.05 -14.99 -5.60
CA SER A 480 30.54 -14.71 -4.24
C SER A 480 29.79 -15.51 -3.18
N VAL A 481 30.39 -16.62 -2.74
CA VAL A 481 29.88 -17.47 -1.64
C VAL A 481 30.61 -17.13 -0.33
N LEU A 482 29.85 -16.87 0.74
CA LEU A 482 30.39 -16.67 2.09
C LEU A 482 30.74 -18.01 2.73
N ARG A 483 32.02 -18.22 3.07
CA ARG A 483 32.53 -19.46 3.70
C ARG A 483 32.47 -19.40 5.23
N ASP A 484 32.79 -18.25 5.80
CA ASP A 484 32.90 -18.02 7.23
C ASP A 484 31.54 -17.73 7.89
N ARG A 485 31.48 -17.85 9.22
CA ARG A 485 30.29 -17.51 10.00
C ARG A 485 29.97 -16.01 9.84
N PRO A 486 28.79 -15.61 9.32
CA PRO A 486 28.44 -14.21 9.17
C PRO A 486 28.39 -13.48 10.51
N GLN A 487 29.12 -12.37 10.60
CA GLN A 487 29.16 -11.49 11.77
C GLN A 487 28.17 -10.32 11.63
N GLU A 488 27.91 -9.86 10.42
CA GLU A 488 26.95 -8.79 10.13
C GLU A 488 25.89 -9.31 9.15
N ILE A 489 24.63 -9.27 9.56
CA ILE A 489 23.50 -9.82 8.82
C ILE A 489 22.43 -8.72 8.69
N ILE A 490 22.03 -8.44 7.46
CA ILE A 490 20.87 -7.60 7.15
C ILE A 490 19.81 -8.53 6.57
N VAL A 491 18.61 -8.55 7.15
CA VAL A 491 17.46 -9.31 6.65
C VAL A 491 16.50 -8.35 5.98
N PHE A 492 15.92 -8.71 4.84
CA PHE A 492 14.81 -7.98 4.25
C PHE A 492 13.62 -8.90 3.95
N MET A 493 12.47 -8.59 4.55
CA MET A 493 11.21 -9.31 4.35
C MET A 493 10.35 -8.61 3.28
N VAL A 494 10.25 -9.23 2.11
CA VAL A 494 9.32 -8.83 1.05
C VAL A 494 7.90 -9.19 1.48
N GLY A 495 6.97 -8.24 1.43
CA GLY A 495 5.63 -8.40 2.03
C GLY A 495 5.60 -8.14 3.55
N GLY A 496 6.62 -7.47 4.08
CA GLY A 496 6.61 -6.85 5.41
C GLY A 496 7.06 -7.74 6.58
N ALA A 497 7.72 -7.10 7.56
CA ALA A 497 8.17 -7.73 8.80
C ALA A 497 7.15 -7.53 9.93
N THR A 498 7.31 -8.20 11.07
CA THR A 498 6.49 -7.97 12.28
C THR A 498 7.32 -7.54 13.49
N TYR A 499 6.66 -7.03 14.53
CA TYR A 499 7.33 -6.75 15.81
C TYR A 499 7.70 -8.04 16.58
N GLU A 500 7.05 -9.19 16.32
CA GLU A 500 7.50 -10.49 16.85
C GLU A 500 8.85 -10.89 16.25
N GLU A 501 9.04 -10.66 14.95
CA GLU A 501 10.30 -10.87 14.25
C GLU A 501 11.41 -9.91 14.71
N ALA A 502 11.05 -8.65 15.00
CA ALA A 502 11.95 -7.68 15.61
C ALA A 502 12.45 -8.17 16.98
N ILE A 503 11.56 -8.69 17.83
CA ILE A 503 11.90 -9.24 19.15
C ILE A 503 12.77 -10.48 19.04
N ALA A 504 12.50 -11.37 18.07
CA ALA A 504 13.36 -12.51 17.78
C ALA A 504 14.79 -12.04 17.39
N VAL A 505 14.90 -11.01 16.56
CA VAL A 505 16.20 -10.41 16.16
C VAL A 505 16.91 -9.72 17.33
N TYR A 506 16.19 -8.99 18.19
CA TYR A 506 16.73 -8.41 19.43
C TYR A 506 17.30 -9.47 20.37
N ASN A 507 16.56 -10.56 20.58
CA ASN A 507 16.98 -11.66 21.46
C ASN A 507 18.14 -12.47 20.86
N LEU A 508 18.20 -12.61 19.52
CA LEU A 508 19.37 -13.18 18.83
C LEU A 508 20.61 -12.28 18.99
N ASN A 509 20.48 -10.97 18.78
CA ASN A 509 21.56 -9.99 19.00
C ASN A 509 22.12 -10.04 20.44
N LYS A 510 21.23 -10.19 21.45
CA LYS A 510 21.66 -10.35 22.86
C LYS A 510 22.33 -11.69 23.17
N SER A 511 21.96 -12.77 22.49
CA SER A 511 22.44 -14.13 22.77
C SER A 511 23.61 -14.58 21.89
N LEU A 512 23.97 -13.80 20.87
CA LEU A 512 25.04 -14.10 19.91
C LEU A 512 26.12 -13.00 19.90
N PRO A 513 26.98 -12.92 20.93
CA PRO A 513 28.10 -11.98 20.93
C PRO A 513 28.96 -12.18 19.68
N GLY A 514 29.37 -11.07 19.05
CA GLY A 514 30.07 -11.07 17.76
C GLY A 514 29.17 -11.26 16.53
N VAL A 515 27.84 -11.24 16.67
CA VAL A 515 26.89 -11.17 15.54
C VAL A 515 25.97 -9.97 15.71
N LYS A 516 25.86 -9.13 14.68
CA LYS A 516 24.89 -8.03 14.57
C LYS A 516 23.90 -8.33 13.45
N ILE A 517 22.62 -8.39 13.80
CA ILE A 517 21.50 -8.65 12.90
C ILE A 517 20.60 -7.40 12.86
N VAL A 518 20.27 -6.95 11.66
CA VAL A 518 19.30 -5.86 11.40
C VAL A 518 18.17 -6.42 10.55
N LEU A 519 16.93 -6.18 10.96
CA LEU A 519 15.71 -6.56 10.23
C LEU A 519 15.17 -5.38 9.44
N GLY A 520 14.77 -5.62 8.20
CA GLY A 520 14.01 -4.72 7.38
C GLY A 520 12.81 -5.41 6.74
N GLY A 521 11.87 -4.61 6.25
CA GLY A 521 10.79 -5.09 5.39
C GLY A 521 10.23 -3.95 4.55
N THR A 522 9.38 -4.30 3.58
CA THR A 522 8.64 -3.32 2.78
C THR A 522 7.80 -2.42 3.70
N THR A 523 7.11 -3.01 4.67
CA THR A 523 6.46 -2.34 5.81
C THR A 523 6.67 -3.16 7.10
N ILE A 524 6.20 -2.64 8.24
CA ILE A 524 5.91 -3.45 9.43
C ILE A 524 4.40 -3.71 9.47
N HIS A 525 4.00 -4.94 9.82
CA HIS A 525 2.61 -5.40 9.86
C HIS A 525 2.10 -5.74 11.26
N ASN A 526 0.81 -5.44 11.45
CA ASN A 526 -0.14 -6.11 12.34
C ASN A 526 -1.09 -6.98 11.51
N CYS A 527 -1.88 -7.85 12.16
CA CYS A 527 -2.82 -8.76 11.50
C CYS A 527 -3.75 -8.05 10.51
N LYS A 528 -4.29 -6.89 10.90
CA LYS A 528 -5.17 -6.10 10.02
C LYS A 528 -4.47 -5.64 8.73
N SER A 529 -3.30 -5.01 8.82
CA SER A 529 -2.59 -4.50 7.63
C SER A 529 -2.04 -5.61 6.75
N PHE A 530 -1.64 -6.74 7.35
CA PHE A 530 -1.27 -7.95 6.60
C PHE A 530 -2.45 -8.51 5.80
N LEU A 531 -3.63 -8.64 6.43
CA LEU A 531 -4.85 -9.08 5.74
C LEU A 531 -5.28 -8.11 4.62
N GLU A 532 -5.15 -6.79 4.83
CA GLU A 532 -5.39 -5.77 3.78
C GLU A 532 -4.45 -5.94 2.56
N GLU A 533 -3.18 -6.30 2.79
CA GLU A 533 -2.19 -6.57 1.76
C GLU A 533 -2.43 -7.92 1.05
N VAL A 534 -2.86 -8.96 1.77
CA VAL A 534 -3.28 -10.26 1.20
C VAL A 534 -4.41 -10.09 0.17
N ILE A 535 -5.41 -9.24 0.46
CA ILE A 535 -6.49 -8.90 -0.50
C ILE A 535 -5.95 -8.16 -1.73
N HIS A 536 -4.98 -7.27 -1.53
CA HIS A 536 -4.39 -6.50 -2.62
C HIS A 536 -3.56 -7.40 -3.55
N SER A 537 -2.66 -8.19 -2.97
CA SER A 537 -1.80 -9.15 -3.65
C SER A 537 -2.59 -10.17 -4.48
N THR A 538 -3.72 -10.68 -3.97
CA THR A 538 -4.53 -11.71 -4.66
C THR A 538 -5.53 -11.15 -5.68
N GLY A 539 -5.62 -9.82 -5.83
CA GLY A 539 -6.55 -9.17 -6.76
C GLY A 539 -8.03 -9.20 -6.34
N GLN A 540 -8.40 -9.98 -5.32
CA GLN A 540 -9.79 -10.18 -4.88
C GLN A 540 -10.47 -8.89 -4.34
N GLY A 541 -9.69 -7.81 -4.12
CA GLY A 541 -10.19 -6.46 -3.83
C GLY A 541 -9.58 -5.35 -4.70
N ALA A 542 -9.14 -5.66 -5.92
CA ALA A 542 -8.60 -4.67 -6.86
C ALA A 542 -9.70 -3.82 -7.53
N ALA A 543 -10.76 -4.47 -8.04
CA ALA A 543 -11.80 -3.82 -8.84
C ALA A 543 -12.60 -2.71 -8.10
N SER A 544 -12.68 -2.76 -6.77
CA SER A 544 -13.33 -1.71 -5.97
C SER A 544 -12.41 -0.51 -5.68
N ARG A 545 -11.10 -0.73 -5.55
CA ARG A 545 -10.12 0.32 -5.17
C ARG A 545 -9.40 0.95 -6.38
N ALA A 546 -9.76 0.56 -7.60
CA ALA A 546 -9.19 1.11 -8.82
C ALA A 546 -9.40 2.63 -8.93
N ARG A 547 -8.31 3.35 -9.22
CA ARG A 547 -8.29 4.79 -9.58
C ARG A 547 -8.57 4.97 -11.07
N ALA A 548 -8.92 6.18 -11.49
CA ALA A 548 -9.24 6.49 -12.89
C ALA A 548 -8.16 6.06 -13.88
N SER A 549 -6.87 6.30 -13.57
CA SER A 549 -5.74 5.88 -14.40
C SER A 549 -5.60 4.35 -14.52
N SER A 550 -5.95 3.60 -13.48
CA SER A 550 -5.97 2.13 -13.51
C SER A 550 -7.13 1.59 -14.36
N VAL A 551 -8.31 2.21 -14.24
CA VAL A 551 -9.48 1.87 -15.06
C VAL A 551 -9.22 2.20 -16.53
N CYS A 552 -8.62 3.36 -16.82
CA CYS A 552 -8.27 3.77 -18.18
C CYS A 552 -7.25 2.81 -18.81
N ARG A 553 -6.18 2.42 -18.10
CA ARG A 553 -5.18 1.47 -18.60
C ARG A 553 -5.81 0.12 -18.98
N GLU A 554 -6.69 -0.43 -18.14
CA GLU A 554 -7.36 -1.70 -18.42
C GLU A 554 -8.40 -1.56 -19.55
N ALA A 555 -9.02 -0.36 -19.70
CA ALA A 555 -9.90 -0.05 -20.82
C ALA A 555 -9.15 -0.01 -22.16
N VAL A 556 -8.07 0.76 -22.24
CA VAL A 556 -7.19 0.85 -23.43
C VAL A 556 -6.70 -0.52 -23.84
N LYS A 557 -6.17 -1.30 -22.87
CA LYS A 557 -5.70 -2.66 -23.13
C LYS A 557 -6.82 -3.57 -23.65
N LYS A 558 -8.00 -3.57 -23.00
CA LYS A 558 -9.14 -4.40 -23.44
C LYS A 558 -9.61 -4.01 -24.85
N HIS A 559 -9.49 -2.74 -25.24
CA HIS A 559 -9.82 -2.30 -26.59
C HIS A 559 -8.74 -2.72 -27.61
N SER A 560 -7.43 -2.59 -27.31
CA SER A 560 -6.38 -3.13 -28.19
C SER A 560 -6.40 -4.66 -28.32
N ASP A 561 -6.84 -5.37 -27.28
CA ASP A 561 -6.99 -6.84 -27.28
C ASP A 561 -8.21 -7.32 -28.13
N HIS A 562 -9.05 -6.41 -28.64
CA HIS A 562 -10.31 -6.73 -29.33
C HIS A 562 -10.58 -5.95 -30.64
N ASP A 563 -9.99 -4.77 -30.84
CA ASP A 563 -10.16 -3.92 -32.02
C ASP A 563 -8.81 -3.72 -32.71
N GLN A 564 -8.64 -4.34 -33.88
CA GLN A 564 -7.38 -4.30 -34.66
C GLN A 564 -7.06 -2.90 -35.21
N PHE A 565 -7.99 -1.96 -35.16
CA PHE A 565 -7.79 -0.57 -35.58
C PHE A 565 -7.58 0.39 -34.38
N PHE A 566 -7.59 -0.12 -33.15
CA PHE A 566 -7.39 0.66 -31.94
C PHE A 566 -5.90 0.80 -31.57
N CYS A 567 -5.39 2.03 -31.60
CA CYS A 567 -4.00 2.35 -31.31
C CYS A 567 -3.70 2.35 -29.80
N GLY A 568 -3.39 1.18 -29.24
CA GLY A 568 -3.11 1.01 -27.80
C GLY A 568 -1.85 1.71 -27.26
N GLU A 569 -1.01 2.29 -28.14
CA GLU A 569 0.24 3.00 -27.75
C GLU A 569 0.02 4.49 -27.42
N GLU A 570 -1.15 5.06 -27.75
CA GLU A 570 -1.46 6.46 -27.49
C GLU A 570 -1.90 6.75 -26.04
N GLN A 571 -1.84 8.02 -25.63
CA GLN A 571 -2.30 8.44 -24.30
C GLN A 571 -3.81 8.71 -24.29
N TYR A 572 -4.54 7.91 -23.51
CA TYR A 572 -5.97 8.05 -23.29
C TYR A 572 -6.29 8.55 -21.88
N ILE A 573 -7.43 9.21 -21.78
CA ILE A 573 -8.05 9.71 -20.56
C ILE A 573 -9.47 9.15 -20.40
N LEU A 574 -9.91 9.02 -19.15
CA LEU A 574 -11.22 8.47 -18.79
C LEU A 574 -12.21 9.62 -18.56
N LEU A 575 -13.37 9.56 -19.21
CA LEU A 575 -14.44 10.58 -19.15
C LEU A 575 -15.73 10.01 -18.56
N TYR A 576 -16.49 10.87 -17.89
CA TYR A 576 -17.89 10.65 -17.53
C TYR A 576 -18.82 10.82 -18.75
N PRO A 577 -20.10 10.40 -18.66
CA PRO A 577 -21.09 10.63 -19.72
C PRO A 577 -21.34 12.12 -20.05
N ASP A 578 -21.01 13.04 -19.14
CA ASP A 578 -21.04 14.50 -19.38
C ASP A 578 -19.70 15.05 -19.92
N GLN A 579 -18.87 14.17 -20.49
CA GLN A 579 -17.58 14.44 -21.13
C GLN A 579 -16.49 15.01 -20.20
N LYS A 580 -16.76 15.16 -18.89
CA LYS A 580 -15.76 15.63 -17.93
C LYS A 580 -14.76 14.53 -17.56
N ALA A 581 -13.50 14.90 -17.39
CA ALA A 581 -12.45 13.98 -16.98
C ALA A 581 -12.68 13.40 -15.58
N VAL A 582 -12.49 12.09 -15.44
CA VAL A 582 -12.72 11.32 -14.20
C VAL A 582 -11.57 11.56 -13.21
N VAL A 583 -11.61 12.69 -12.51
CA VAL A 583 -10.61 13.07 -11.48
C VAL A 583 -11.19 12.93 -10.07
N LYS A 584 -12.35 13.52 -9.83
CA LYS A 584 -13.12 13.47 -8.59
C LYS A 584 -14.42 12.68 -8.77
N VAL A 585 -15.04 12.25 -7.67
CA VAL A 585 -16.41 11.70 -7.67
C VAL A 585 -17.41 12.85 -7.89
N PRO A 586 -18.42 12.75 -8.77
CA PRO A 586 -19.32 13.87 -9.04
C PRO A 586 -20.12 14.26 -7.80
N GLY A 587 -20.21 15.57 -7.53
CA GLY A 587 -20.84 16.09 -6.30
C GLY A 587 -19.94 16.06 -5.06
N SER A 588 -18.68 15.62 -5.17
CA SER A 588 -17.74 15.51 -4.05
C SER A 588 -16.35 16.05 -4.41
N ASP A 589 -15.63 16.56 -3.41
CA ASP A 589 -14.23 16.96 -3.55
C ASP A 589 -13.25 15.78 -3.53
N GLU A 590 -13.73 14.56 -3.27
CA GLU A 590 -12.88 13.37 -3.15
C GLU A 590 -12.42 12.80 -4.51
N ASN A 591 -11.14 12.43 -4.58
CA ASN A 591 -10.54 11.77 -5.75
C ASN A 591 -11.26 10.45 -6.10
N PHE A 592 -11.46 10.22 -7.40
CA PHE A 592 -12.22 9.08 -7.91
C PHE A 592 -11.62 7.72 -7.56
N THR A 593 -12.47 6.85 -7.03
CA THR A 593 -12.29 5.39 -7.05
C THR A 593 -13.64 4.72 -7.32
N VAL A 594 -13.61 3.51 -7.89
CA VAL A 594 -14.83 2.74 -8.20
C VAL A 594 -15.71 2.51 -6.95
N ALA A 595 -15.12 2.33 -5.77
CA ALA A 595 -15.85 2.19 -4.51
C ALA A 595 -16.59 3.48 -4.11
N LYS A 596 -15.89 4.63 -4.07
CA LYS A 596 -16.49 5.92 -3.68
C LYS A 596 -17.60 6.35 -4.64
N TYR A 597 -17.38 6.18 -5.95
CA TYR A 597 -18.39 6.44 -6.97
C TYR A 597 -19.66 5.58 -6.78
N LYS A 598 -19.52 4.31 -6.36
CA LYS A 598 -20.67 3.45 -6.03
C LYS A 598 -21.35 3.80 -4.71
N GLN A 599 -20.61 4.34 -3.75
CA GLN A 599 -21.13 4.80 -2.47
C GLN A 599 -22.05 6.02 -2.64
N GLU A 600 -21.61 7.05 -3.37
CA GLU A 600 -22.43 8.23 -3.68
C GLU A 600 -23.68 7.89 -4.51
N LEU A 601 -23.57 6.92 -5.42
CA LEU A 601 -24.73 6.41 -6.18
C LEU A 601 -25.72 5.57 -5.35
N ALA A 602 -25.44 5.32 -4.07
CA ALA A 602 -26.27 4.60 -3.10
C ALA A 602 -26.83 3.23 -3.58
N LYS A 603 -26.14 2.57 -4.53
CA LYS A 603 -26.63 1.37 -5.22
C LYS A 603 -25.58 0.26 -5.20
N ALA A 604 -25.90 -0.82 -4.48
CA ALA A 604 -24.99 -1.96 -4.30
C ALA A 604 -24.53 -2.65 -5.61
N TYR A 605 -25.33 -2.55 -6.69
CA TYR A 605 -25.09 -3.24 -7.96
C TYR A 605 -25.34 -2.37 -9.20
N SER A 606 -24.96 -1.08 -9.17
CA SER A 606 -25.00 -0.23 -10.36
C SER A 606 -23.92 -0.60 -11.40
N LYS A 607 -24.32 -0.57 -12.68
CA LYS A 607 -23.43 -0.46 -13.84
C LYS A 607 -22.72 0.91 -13.79
N VAL A 608 -21.47 0.95 -14.23
CA VAL A 608 -20.68 2.19 -14.32
C VAL A 608 -20.25 2.32 -15.78
N ASP A 609 -20.80 3.32 -16.46
CA ASP A 609 -20.51 3.63 -17.86
C ASP A 609 -19.53 4.80 -17.92
N LEU A 610 -18.35 4.56 -18.48
CA LEU A 610 -17.27 5.53 -18.64
C LEU A 610 -16.70 5.40 -20.05
N PHE A 611 -16.17 6.49 -20.58
CA PHE A 611 -15.67 6.59 -21.95
C PHE A 611 -14.17 6.78 -21.94
N ILE A 612 -13.47 6.29 -22.96
CA ILE A 612 -12.06 6.63 -23.19
C ILE A 612 -11.94 7.57 -24.38
N CYS A 613 -11.11 8.60 -24.22
CA CYS A 613 -10.79 9.59 -25.26
C CYS A 613 -9.28 9.75 -25.36
N LYS A 614 -8.76 10.06 -26.55
CA LYS A 614 -7.35 10.43 -26.72
C LYS A 614 -7.11 11.80 -26.10
N GLU A 615 -6.05 11.95 -25.31
CA GLU A 615 -5.79 13.21 -24.61
C GLU A 615 -5.56 14.38 -25.59
N ALA A 616 -4.96 14.09 -26.76
CA ALA A 616 -4.74 15.05 -27.84
C ALA A 616 -6.01 15.48 -28.58
N ASP A 617 -7.11 14.72 -28.51
CA ASP A 617 -8.40 15.13 -29.08
C ASP A 617 -9.14 16.08 -28.13
N LEU A 618 -9.22 15.77 -26.83
CA LEU A 618 -9.88 16.64 -25.83
C LEU A 618 -9.17 18.00 -25.69
N LYS A 619 -7.85 18.06 -25.90
CA LYS A 619 -7.09 19.32 -25.87
C LYS A 619 -7.47 20.27 -27.01
N LYS A 620 -7.66 19.74 -28.24
CA LYS A 620 -7.99 20.55 -29.43
C LYS A 620 -9.33 21.25 -29.34
N GLU A 621 -10.35 20.62 -28.74
CA GLU A 621 -11.67 21.26 -28.58
C GLU A 621 -11.61 22.47 -27.64
N ARG A 622 -10.80 22.40 -26.58
CA ARG A 622 -10.62 23.53 -25.64
C ARG A 622 -9.92 24.72 -26.29
N GLU A 623 -9.01 24.47 -27.22
CA GLU A 623 -8.34 25.51 -28.00
C GLU A 623 -9.27 26.18 -29.02
N THR A 624 -10.41 25.55 -29.37
CA THR A 624 -11.41 26.14 -30.29
C THR A 624 -12.48 26.99 -29.63
N ASP A 625 -12.68 26.93 -28.31
CA ASP A 625 -13.67 27.75 -27.58
C ASP A 625 -13.16 29.20 -27.31
N ASP A 626 -11.84 29.43 -27.30
CA ASP A 626 -11.22 30.69 -26.83
C ASP A 626 -10.93 31.74 -27.94
N MET A 627 -11.38 31.54 -29.19
CA MET A 627 -11.08 32.45 -30.33
C MET A 627 -12.17 33.51 -30.60
N PRO A 628 -11.84 34.82 -30.61
CA PRO A 628 -12.82 35.89 -30.88
C PRO A 628 -13.08 36.16 -32.38
N ASP A 629 -14.34 36.38 -32.75
CA ASP A 629 -14.83 36.72 -34.11
C ASP A 629 -14.25 38.06 -34.60
N GLN A 630 -13.43 38.04 -35.66
CA GLN A 630 -12.97 39.25 -36.37
C GLN A 630 -13.54 39.26 -37.80
N ARG A 631 -14.25 40.35 -38.12
CA ARG A 631 -14.88 40.57 -39.42
C ARG A 631 -14.18 41.68 -40.17
N GLU A 632 -13.77 41.40 -41.41
CA GLU A 632 -13.54 42.43 -42.43
C GLU A 632 -14.78 42.54 -43.34
N GLU A 633 -14.97 43.69 -44.00
CA GLU A 633 -16.27 44.06 -44.57
C GLU A 633 -16.15 44.83 -45.92
N LYS A 634 -17.21 44.71 -46.76
CA LYS A 634 -17.56 45.56 -47.92
C LYS A 634 -16.73 45.40 -49.22
N PRO A 635 -17.22 45.88 -50.39
CA PRO A 635 -18.47 46.61 -50.65
C PRO A 635 -19.49 45.94 -51.63
N CYS A 636 -20.64 46.59 -51.83
CA CYS A 636 -21.86 46.07 -52.48
C CYS A 636 -22.05 46.51 -53.96
N LYS A 637 -23.18 46.06 -54.58
CA LYS A 637 -24.09 46.70 -55.60
C LYS A 637 -24.50 45.73 -56.73
N ASP A 638 -25.68 45.77 -57.37
CA ASP A 638 -26.96 46.51 -57.19
C ASP A 638 -28.13 45.79 -57.95
N ASN A 639 -29.40 46.12 -57.63
CA ASN A 639 -30.67 45.84 -58.39
C ASN A 639 -31.22 44.38 -58.41
N LEU A 640 -32.52 44.05 -58.18
CA LEU A 640 -33.84 44.52 -58.71
C LEU A 640 -34.10 44.02 -60.16
N VAL A 641 -35.19 43.33 -60.55
CA VAL A 641 -36.52 42.93 -59.95
C VAL A 641 -36.96 41.56 -60.58
N ASP A 642 -38.15 40.91 -60.45
CA ASP A 642 -39.52 41.22 -59.95
C ASP A 642 -40.32 39.92 -59.53
N ILE A 643 -41.66 39.99 -59.31
CA ILE A 643 -42.59 38.87 -59.02
C ILE A 643 -43.82 38.89 -59.98
N PRO A 644 -44.13 37.83 -60.75
CA PRO A 644 -45.31 36.94 -60.49
C PRO A 644 -45.19 35.48 -61.04
N SER A 645 -46.14 34.54 -60.90
CA SER A 645 -47.08 34.15 -59.81
C SER A 645 -47.75 32.77 -60.12
N ASP A 646 -48.47 32.22 -59.13
CA ASP A 646 -49.63 31.28 -59.16
C ASP A 646 -49.59 29.84 -59.77
N ASP A 647 -50.04 28.89 -58.91
CA ASP A 647 -50.99 27.76 -59.10
C ASP A 647 -50.73 26.42 -59.85
N ASP A 648 -51.38 25.41 -59.25
CA ASP A 648 -51.93 24.11 -59.72
C ASP A 648 -51.08 23.01 -60.42
N SER A 649 -50.58 22.09 -59.59
CA SER A 649 -51.06 20.69 -59.40
C SER A 649 -51.24 19.67 -60.57
N MET A 650 -51.25 18.40 -60.15
CA MET A 650 -51.88 17.21 -60.79
C MET A 650 -51.07 16.26 -61.74
N PHE A 651 -50.60 15.14 -61.16
CA PHE A 651 -50.62 13.73 -61.66
C PHE A 651 -49.97 13.28 -63.01
N ASP A 652 -48.90 12.47 -62.86
CA ASP A 652 -48.81 11.05 -63.29
C ASP A 652 -48.17 10.60 -64.65
N TYR A 653 -47.80 9.30 -64.70
CA TYR A 653 -47.44 8.40 -65.83
C TYR A 653 -46.28 8.71 -66.82
N SER A 654 -45.06 8.30 -66.40
CA SER A 654 -44.30 7.17 -67.02
C SER A 654 -43.58 7.26 -68.39
N VAL A 655 -42.93 6.12 -68.76
CA VAL A 655 -42.53 5.61 -70.11
C VAL A 655 -41.09 5.86 -70.65
N PHE A 656 -40.27 4.78 -70.57
CA PHE A 656 -39.17 4.33 -71.49
C PHE A 656 -37.97 5.29 -71.76
N ALA A 657 -36.81 4.86 -72.29
CA ALA A 657 -36.36 3.56 -72.82
C ALA A 657 -34.90 3.23 -72.43
N SER A 658 -34.49 1.96 -72.58
CA SER A 658 -33.09 1.51 -72.57
C SER A 658 -32.35 1.89 -73.88
N PRO A 659 -31.01 1.69 -73.95
CA PRO A 659 -30.56 0.43 -74.57
C PRO A 659 -29.32 -0.23 -73.91
N GLU A 660 -29.50 -1.50 -73.51
CA GLU A 660 -28.58 -2.65 -73.67
C GLU A 660 -28.16 -2.79 -75.18
N PRO A 661 -27.17 -3.61 -75.64
CA PRO A 661 -26.95 -5.00 -75.17
C PRO A 661 -25.53 -5.63 -75.35
N PHE A 662 -25.48 -6.96 -75.13
CA PHE A 662 -24.49 -7.99 -75.52
C PHE A 662 -23.38 -8.33 -74.49
N THR A 663 -23.50 -9.37 -73.61
CA THR A 663 -23.54 -10.87 -73.79
C THR A 663 -22.13 -11.52 -73.72
N ASP A 664 -21.84 -12.80 -73.45
CA ASP A 664 -22.56 -14.07 -73.09
C ASP A 664 -21.47 -15.16 -72.77
N ASP A 665 -21.69 -16.38 -72.25
CA ASP A 665 -22.78 -17.09 -71.52
C ASP A 665 -22.20 -18.47 -71.03
N PHE A 666 -23.07 -19.40 -70.57
CA PHE A 666 -22.90 -20.82 -70.24
C PHE A 666 -22.27 -21.14 -68.86
N GLN A 667 -22.93 -21.78 -67.87
CA GLN A 667 -23.93 -22.89 -67.83
C GLN A 667 -23.32 -24.26 -68.21
N ILE A 668 -23.71 -25.45 -67.70
CA ILE A 668 -25.02 -26.08 -67.36
C ILE A 668 -24.76 -27.09 -66.19
N SER A 669 -25.47 -27.17 -65.04
CA SER A 669 -26.84 -27.69 -64.70
C SER A 669 -27.01 -29.24 -64.81
N PRO A 670 -28.07 -29.89 -64.24
CA PRO A 670 -28.63 -29.92 -62.86
C PRO A 670 -28.92 -31.41 -62.41
N PRO A 671 -29.96 -31.82 -61.61
CA PRO A 671 -30.57 -31.33 -60.36
C PRO A 671 -30.58 -32.40 -59.19
N ALA A 672 -31.27 -32.07 -58.06
CA ALA A 672 -32.07 -32.95 -57.17
C ALA A 672 -31.64 -33.17 -55.68
N SER A 673 -32.30 -32.41 -54.79
CA SER A 673 -32.81 -32.74 -53.43
C SER A 673 -31.95 -33.48 -52.37
N ARG A 674 -31.59 -32.75 -51.29
CA ARG A 674 -32.25 -32.88 -49.96
C ARG A 674 -31.81 -31.83 -48.92
N SER A 675 -32.76 -30.97 -48.54
CA SER A 675 -32.96 -30.34 -47.22
C SER A 675 -31.78 -30.23 -46.20
N THR A 676 -31.17 -29.04 -46.12
CA THR A 676 -30.56 -28.50 -44.89
C THR A 676 -30.83 -26.99 -44.81
N SER A 677 -31.42 -26.50 -43.71
CA SER A 677 -31.77 -25.07 -43.57
C SER A 677 -31.39 -24.51 -42.19
N SER A 678 -30.21 -23.91 -42.09
CA SER A 678 -29.77 -23.14 -40.92
C SER A 678 -30.40 -21.74 -40.93
N GLN A 679 -31.48 -21.53 -40.16
CA GLN A 679 -32.06 -20.21 -40.00
C GLN A 679 -31.26 -19.36 -38.99
N HIS A 680 -30.62 -18.29 -39.46
CA HIS A 680 -30.34 -17.13 -38.61
C HIS A 680 -31.58 -16.23 -38.58
N GLY A 681 -32.50 -16.57 -37.67
CA GLY A 681 -33.77 -15.86 -37.48
C GLY A 681 -33.60 -14.60 -36.62
N ARG A 682 -33.84 -13.44 -37.22
CA ARG A 682 -33.86 -12.12 -36.57
C ARG A 682 -35.05 -12.00 -35.61
N VAL A 683 -34.83 -11.51 -34.39
CA VAL A 683 -35.90 -10.97 -33.52
C VAL A 683 -35.56 -9.53 -33.16
N THR A 684 -36.53 -8.65 -33.39
CA THR A 684 -36.40 -7.19 -33.28
C THR A 684 -36.81 -6.70 -31.90
N CYS A 685 -36.30 -5.53 -31.47
CA CYS A 685 -37.09 -4.65 -30.63
C CYS A 685 -36.87 -3.18 -31.06
N THR A 686 -37.93 -2.38 -31.00
CA THR A 686 -38.01 -1.02 -31.54
C THR A 686 -37.41 0.03 -30.60
N ILE A 687 -36.89 1.11 -31.18
CA ILE A 687 -36.78 2.41 -30.52
C ILE A 687 -37.77 3.34 -31.21
N THR A 688 -38.82 3.74 -30.50
CA THR A 688 -39.72 4.82 -30.92
C THR A 688 -39.20 6.15 -30.37
N GLN A 689 -38.93 7.11 -31.24
CA GLN A 689 -38.80 8.51 -30.82
C GLN A 689 -40.13 9.01 -30.23
N GLN A 690 -40.03 9.91 -29.25
CA GLN A 690 -40.96 11.03 -29.22
C GLN A 690 -40.22 12.28 -28.74
N GLU A 691 -39.99 13.20 -29.67
CA GLU A 691 -39.49 14.53 -29.39
C GLU A 691 -40.63 15.41 -28.88
N ASN A 692 -40.30 16.53 -28.23
CA ASN A 692 -41.09 17.75 -28.41
C ASN A 692 -40.20 18.98 -28.22
N LEU A 693 -40.12 19.79 -29.28
CA LEU A 693 -39.36 21.04 -29.33
C LEU A 693 -40.30 22.24 -29.15
N ALA A 694 -39.81 23.29 -28.50
CA ALA A 694 -40.42 24.62 -28.53
C ALA A 694 -39.34 25.65 -28.90
N ALA A 695 -39.39 26.12 -30.14
CA ALA A 695 -38.30 26.82 -30.83
C ALA A 695 -37.82 28.14 -30.20
N LYS A 696 -36.50 28.41 -30.33
CA LYS A 696 -35.97 29.47 -31.20
C LYS A 696 -34.44 29.39 -31.39
N ASP A 697 -33.91 30.24 -32.26
CA ASP A 697 -32.48 30.49 -32.55
C ASP A 697 -31.66 29.35 -33.19
N GLY A 698 -32.25 28.75 -34.21
CA GLY A 698 -31.60 27.80 -35.10
C GLY A 698 -30.54 28.42 -36.03
N GLN A 699 -29.32 28.64 -35.52
CA GLN A 699 -28.10 28.66 -36.34
C GLN A 699 -26.84 28.21 -35.58
N LYS A 700 -26.68 28.60 -34.30
CA LYS A 700 -25.55 28.10 -33.46
C LYS A 700 -25.67 26.62 -33.10
N GLN A 701 -26.90 26.09 -32.96
CA GLN A 701 -27.13 24.70 -32.54
C GLN A 701 -26.57 23.66 -33.52
N ASN A 702 -26.58 23.91 -34.84
CA ASN A 702 -26.09 22.91 -35.81
C ASN A 702 -24.57 22.71 -35.73
N VAL A 703 -23.80 23.74 -35.40
CA VAL A 703 -22.34 23.61 -35.20
C VAL A 703 -22.07 22.83 -33.92
N LEU A 704 -22.73 23.19 -32.81
CA LEU A 704 -22.56 22.50 -31.53
C LEU A 704 -23.02 21.02 -31.59
N LEU A 705 -24.11 20.74 -32.32
CA LEU A 705 -24.61 19.39 -32.54
C LEU A 705 -23.65 18.57 -33.42
N ALA A 706 -23.10 19.16 -34.49
CA ALA A 706 -22.10 18.50 -35.33
C ALA A 706 -20.79 18.21 -34.58
N MET A 707 -20.32 19.13 -33.73
CA MET A 707 -19.18 18.90 -32.82
C MET A 707 -19.49 17.78 -31.82
N THR A 708 -20.66 17.82 -31.18
CA THR A 708 -21.08 16.77 -30.23
C THR A 708 -21.17 15.38 -30.90
N ILE A 709 -21.67 15.31 -32.15
CA ILE A 709 -21.71 14.07 -32.94
C ILE A 709 -20.30 13.60 -33.33
N SER A 710 -19.41 14.52 -33.74
CA SER A 710 -18.01 14.22 -34.05
C SER A 710 -17.25 13.65 -32.85
N LEU A 711 -17.46 14.22 -31.66
CA LEU A 711 -16.87 13.69 -30.43
C LEU A 711 -17.51 12.36 -30.01
N LEU A 712 -18.84 12.20 -30.14
CA LEU A 712 -19.52 10.91 -29.92
C LEU A 712 -19.04 9.80 -30.87
N MET A 713 -18.61 10.14 -32.09
CA MET A 713 -17.96 9.20 -33.01
C MET A 713 -16.53 8.81 -32.60
N LYS A 714 -15.82 9.64 -31.83
CA LYS A 714 -14.49 9.34 -31.27
C LYS A 714 -14.53 8.59 -29.93
N LEU A 715 -15.59 8.78 -29.14
CA LEU A 715 -15.70 8.24 -27.78
C LEU A 715 -16.12 6.76 -27.76
N GLN A 716 -15.15 5.85 -27.69
CA GLN A 716 -15.43 4.44 -27.45
C GLN A 716 -15.95 4.23 -26.00
N CYS A 717 -17.12 3.58 -25.89
CA CYS A 717 -17.85 3.38 -24.63
C CYS A 717 -17.42 2.09 -23.93
N MET A 718 -16.86 2.18 -22.71
CA MET A 718 -16.47 1.00 -21.92
C MET A 718 -17.51 0.69 -20.85
N GLN A 719 -18.23 -0.41 -21.02
CA GLN A 719 -19.23 -0.86 -20.04
C GLN A 719 -18.59 -1.73 -18.95
N ILE A 720 -18.47 -1.20 -17.72
CA ILE A 720 -17.86 -1.92 -16.60
C ILE A 720 -18.92 -2.72 -15.83
N TYR A 721 -19.09 -3.98 -16.24
CA TYR A 721 -19.88 -4.97 -15.50
C TYR A 721 -19.10 -5.51 -14.29
N VAL A 722 -19.60 -5.23 -13.08
CA VAL A 722 -19.12 -5.86 -11.84
C VAL A 722 -20.14 -6.91 -11.41
N GLN A 723 -20.11 -8.06 -12.07
CA GLN A 723 -20.89 -9.24 -11.71
C GLN A 723 -20.00 -10.46 -11.46
N LYS A 724 -20.62 -11.44 -10.78
CA LYS A 724 -20.02 -12.66 -10.25
C LYS A 724 -19.52 -13.55 -11.40
N MET A 725 -18.21 -13.81 -11.49
CA MET A 725 -17.70 -14.89 -12.34
C MET A 725 -18.27 -16.23 -11.84
N PRO A 726 -18.93 -17.04 -12.69
CA PRO A 726 -19.17 -18.44 -12.41
C PRO A 726 -17.85 -19.21 -12.52
N THR A 727 -17.64 -20.18 -11.63
CA THR A 727 -16.59 -21.18 -11.79
C THR A 727 -16.96 -22.17 -12.91
N ASN A 728 -15.95 -22.60 -13.66
CA ASN A 728 -15.97 -23.59 -14.74
C ASN A 728 -16.55 -23.08 -16.07
N PHE A 729 -15.74 -23.13 -17.14
CA PHE A 729 -15.93 -24.13 -18.21
C PHE A 729 -14.59 -24.39 -18.94
N HIS A 730 -14.56 -25.36 -19.85
CA HIS A 730 -13.33 -25.92 -20.44
C HIS A 730 -12.84 -25.18 -21.68
N PHE A 731 -11.58 -25.46 -22.07
CA PHE A 731 -11.08 -25.30 -23.44
C PHE A 731 -12.02 -25.96 -24.47
N TRP A 732 -12.13 -25.35 -25.66
CA TRP A 732 -11.96 -25.94 -27.00
C TRP A 732 -12.54 -24.98 -28.05
N GLY A 733 -11.86 -24.80 -29.19
CA GLY A 733 -12.23 -23.88 -30.27
C GLY A 733 -11.25 -22.73 -30.41
#